data_AF-A0AAV3V7L9-F1
#
_entry.id   AF-A0AAV3V7L9-F1
#
_cell.length_a   1.000
_cell.length_b   1.000
_cell.length_c   1.000
_cell.angle_alpha   90.00
_cell.angle_beta   90.00
_cell.angle_gamma   90.00
#
_symmetry.space_group_name_H-M   'P 1'
#
loop_
_entity.id
_entity.type
_entity.pdbx_description
1 polymer ?
#
loop_
_entity_poly.entity_id
_entity_poly.type
_entity_poly.pdbx_seq_one_letter_code
_entity_poly.pdbx_strand_id
1 'polypeptide(L)'
;MRLVFKNLAALMLVFSGVLFSVMTYASQSDKSPNIVVFLIDDLRPDLGVYGHSQVHSPNIDKLAKEGVKFTRAYAQQAICGPSRVSIMTGLRPETTGLYTIRKDGRLRPNQPNVVSMPQLFKANGYKTISIGKVYHSTVDDAENWSTHIKKLDNFYAIDGNKEKRFAYEAGEVEDDFYKDGKVASDAIRALKELKDDKFLMFVGLSKPHLPFNAPKRYWDLYDSDEFAVPSRNKPKDMYRLALTNWGELRMYGGIPKEGDVDDELTKKLRHGYYASVSYMDAQVGRVMQALKEMDLRENTMVVLMSDHGYKLGEYGAWNKHTNMELDTKVPLIISRESSYAKRVSGEASHALVENVDIFPTLAEAAGINPPKVDGKSLLGVLDKPKSQHKSAAYSLFNRGKIMGVSVTNGDWRYTEWRNAKTQAVQYTELYDHRHSDIASANVSGKQEFEEIEAGLAVLLRKQFPLDAPSFYEKRHINNTASTEMVLSTDFTKDDTKIGPLYDFFDVAVRTERGNPKSKPATFGRPPKVNTVRMLGGWYNQDLTGDTYQWDGEKYVYNFAAATQRIDSWIDNDWDIFQIVLDNPPWAFQRGHTFVEEPDGAHYLKKDKVGVYGNGLPPNDAKAWNKYIQDFITHLIERYGKERVASWRFRVGSEIDTRPQHWSASREEFFDHYRNTVAAIKTVLPSAKVGAHFREASHKSKYVDYKGNKENAYATYFITWAKQNKVPYDFLAISYYPHITHPHEMDMDKVYANQIAPILEHADYNPEASFEIHEYKFIVKMKRAGFVSVATSHNSAFFAMLSKMMLKQNIKEVFQWGNMRDGSYSPEAMTQLALHSMLGNTVFENATTSDRTVQGNRIDGIFSVRKEGEGMDVLTFNFNNKNVSYLKPEPLTLAMKVDKPAGTRFQYRVAQIDRYTNIEQQFFNDFPKAMIVESQGGWRKADAHPTASVHNALNEEGQSVFHKNRDKYGKMDSLNWSEWQEGKTEGTSQHSDVIIQSLIPSFTVQKYEVRW
;
A
#
# COMPACT_ATOMS: atom_id res chain seq x y z
N MET A 1 39.52 -32.83 48.74
CA MET A 1 38.43 -32.75 47.74
C MET A 1 37.22 -31.93 48.22
N ARG A 2 37.44 -30.79 48.91
CA ARG A 2 36.38 -29.91 49.47
C ARG A 2 36.58 -28.42 49.15
N LEU A 3 37.52 -28.09 48.26
CA LEU A 3 37.83 -26.70 47.88
C LEU A 3 37.43 -26.34 46.43
N VAL A 4 37.06 -27.33 45.60
CA VAL A 4 36.67 -27.10 44.18
C VAL A 4 35.16 -26.87 44.02
N PHE A 5 34.34 -27.26 45.02
CA PHE A 5 32.87 -27.16 44.94
C PHE A 5 32.28 -25.84 45.43
N LYS A 6 33.06 -24.94 46.04
CA LYS A 6 32.55 -23.62 46.49
C LYS A 6 32.60 -22.53 45.41
N ASN A 7 33.43 -22.69 44.37
CA ASN A 7 33.56 -21.68 43.31
C ASN A 7 32.68 -21.95 42.08
N LEU A 8 32.12 -23.15 41.90
CA LEU A 8 31.15 -23.40 40.82
C LEU A 8 29.73 -22.90 41.15
N ALA A 9 29.33 -22.90 42.43
CA ALA A 9 28.01 -22.39 42.85
C ALA A 9 27.92 -20.85 42.76
N ALA A 10 29.03 -20.15 43.02
CA ALA A 10 29.10 -18.69 42.89
C ALA A 10 29.14 -18.21 41.42
N LEU A 11 29.74 -19.00 40.52
CA LEU A 11 29.76 -18.66 39.10
C LEU A 11 28.41 -18.92 38.40
N MET A 12 27.65 -19.94 38.83
CA MET A 12 26.31 -20.21 38.31
C MET A 12 25.24 -19.21 38.81
N LEU A 13 25.38 -18.64 40.00
CA LEU A 13 24.45 -17.61 40.52
C LEU A 13 24.67 -16.21 39.91
N VAL A 14 25.90 -15.90 39.47
CA VAL A 14 26.20 -14.65 38.74
C VAL A 14 25.83 -14.78 37.26
N PHE A 15 25.94 -15.97 36.65
CA PHE A 15 25.46 -16.18 35.28
C PHE A 15 23.93 -16.32 35.17
N SER A 16 23.23 -16.82 36.19
CA SER A 16 21.76 -16.81 36.21
C SER A 16 21.18 -15.42 36.55
N GLY A 17 21.91 -14.58 37.30
CA GLY A 17 21.50 -13.20 37.62
C GLY A 17 21.69 -12.21 36.48
N VAL A 18 22.68 -12.41 35.61
CA VAL A 18 22.91 -11.56 34.43
C VAL A 18 22.06 -12.02 33.23
N LEU A 19 21.66 -13.29 33.16
CA LEU A 19 20.70 -13.79 32.17
C LEU A 19 19.23 -13.52 32.54
N PHE A 20 18.92 -13.14 33.78
CA PHE A 20 17.57 -12.71 34.18
C PHE A 20 17.39 -11.18 34.29
N SER A 21 18.46 -10.38 34.24
CA SER A 21 18.35 -8.90 34.19
C SER A 21 18.48 -8.31 32.78
N VAL A 22 18.68 -9.14 31.75
CA VAL A 22 18.73 -8.71 30.33
C VAL A 22 17.44 -9.08 29.57
N MET A 23 16.45 -9.70 30.24
CA MET A 23 15.12 -9.99 29.67
C MET A 23 13.98 -9.13 30.24
N THR A 24 14.31 -7.99 30.84
CA THR A 24 13.35 -6.90 31.08
C THR A 24 13.93 -5.55 30.67
N TYR A 25 14.55 -5.48 29.49
CA TYR A 25 14.14 -4.38 28.62
C TYR A 25 12.75 -4.77 28.13
N ALA A 26 11.74 -4.37 28.92
CA ALA A 26 10.43 -4.19 28.37
C ALA A 26 10.64 -3.48 27.03
N SER A 27 10.15 -4.10 25.96
CA SER A 27 9.78 -3.36 24.76
C SER A 27 9.07 -2.11 25.28
N GLN A 28 9.77 -0.98 25.28
CA GLN A 28 9.11 0.30 25.35
C GLN A 28 8.41 0.35 24.01
N SER A 29 7.23 -0.27 23.99
CA SER A 29 6.37 -0.32 22.84
C SER A 29 6.19 1.14 22.47
N ASP A 30 6.76 1.52 21.34
CA ASP A 30 6.61 2.82 20.70
C ASP A 30 5.14 2.90 20.24
N LYS A 31 4.24 2.99 21.24
CA LYS A 31 2.79 2.93 21.04
C LYS A 31 2.38 4.29 20.51
N SER A 32 2.25 4.39 19.19
CA SER A 32 1.61 5.52 18.53
C SER A 32 0.28 5.84 19.26
N PRO A 33 0.06 7.08 19.72
CA PRO A 33 -1.12 7.44 20.50
C PRO A 33 -2.39 7.44 19.65
N ASN A 34 -3.52 7.26 20.31
CA ASN A 34 -4.82 7.69 19.82
C ASN A 34 -4.89 9.22 19.79
N ILE A 35 -5.76 9.77 18.96
CA ILE A 35 -5.87 11.22 18.79
C ILE A 35 -7.34 11.63 18.82
N VAL A 36 -7.68 12.57 19.70
CA VAL A 36 -8.98 13.27 19.70
C VAL A 36 -8.75 14.75 19.42
N VAL A 37 -9.43 15.28 18.41
CA VAL A 37 -9.39 16.69 18.04
C VAL A 37 -10.78 17.29 18.22
N PHE A 38 -10.94 18.18 19.20
CA PHE A 38 -12.07 19.09 19.29
C PHE A 38 -11.83 20.26 18.33
N LEU A 39 -12.55 20.25 17.21
CA LEU A 39 -12.49 21.30 16.19
C LEU A 39 -13.75 22.16 16.29
N ILE A 40 -13.61 23.29 16.95
CA ILE A 40 -14.73 24.16 17.32
C ILE A 40 -14.91 25.24 16.24
N ASP A 41 -16.17 25.49 15.86
CA ASP A 41 -16.54 26.44 14.81
C ASP A 41 -16.76 27.85 15.38
N ASP A 42 -16.09 28.85 14.81
CA ASP A 42 -16.23 30.28 15.17
C ASP A 42 -15.79 30.65 16.60
N LEU A 43 -14.93 29.85 17.24
CA LEU A 43 -14.47 30.13 18.61
C LEU A 43 -13.23 31.06 18.61
N ARG A 44 -13.37 32.23 19.23
CA ARG A 44 -12.24 33.14 19.53
C ARG A 44 -11.59 32.77 20.88
N PRO A 45 -10.35 33.19 21.18
CA PRO A 45 -9.66 32.84 22.42
C PRO A 45 -10.19 33.58 23.67
N ASP A 46 -11.50 33.79 23.75
CA ASP A 46 -12.18 34.36 24.91
C ASP A 46 -12.66 33.23 25.82
N LEU A 47 -11.73 32.67 26.58
CA LEU A 47 -11.98 31.61 27.56
C LEU A 47 -11.36 32.02 28.90
N GLY A 48 -11.84 31.45 30.01
CA GLY A 48 -11.29 31.71 31.34
C GLY A 48 -9.78 31.54 31.38
N VAL A 49 -9.27 30.43 30.83
CA VAL A 49 -7.82 30.18 30.74
C VAL A 49 -7.06 31.14 29.84
N TYR A 50 -7.72 31.86 28.92
CA TYR A 50 -7.10 32.90 28.08
C TYR A 50 -7.21 34.32 28.68
N GLY A 51 -7.72 34.44 29.93
CA GLY A 51 -7.82 35.72 30.64
C GLY A 51 -9.20 36.37 30.60
N HIS A 52 -10.20 35.69 30.01
CA HIS A 52 -11.58 36.18 29.95
C HIS A 52 -12.42 35.56 31.07
N SER A 53 -12.22 36.00 32.31
CA SER A 53 -12.84 35.42 33.52
C SER A 53 -14.37 35.48 33.55
N GLN A 54 -15.00 36.34 32.73
CA GLN A 54 -16.45 36.36 32.58
C GLN A 54 -16.97 35.08 31.91
N VAL A 55 -16.18 34.44 31.03
CA VAL A 55 -16.61 33.24 30.29
C VAL A 55 -16.50 32.00 31.17
N HIS A 56 -17.62 31.30 31.38
CA HIS A 56 -17.66 30.08 32.16
C HIS A 56 -17.30 28.86 31.30
N SER A 57 -16.01 28.49 31.26
CA SER A 57 -15.46 27.35 30.51
C SER A 57 -14.58 26.39 31.34
N PRO A 58 -15.09 25.82 32.44
CA PRO A 58 -14.28 25.06 33.39
C PRO A 58 -13.64 23.79 32.81
N ASN A 59 -14.24 23.15 31.79
CA ASN A 59 -13.71 21.90 31.24
C ASN A 59 -12.52 22.15 30.32
N ILE A 60 -12.58 23.20 29.50
CA ILE A 60 -11.46 23.64 28.67
C ILE A 60 -10.34 24.21 29.55
N ASP A 61 -10.69 24.95 30.60
CA ASP A 61 -9.70 25.43 31.58
C ASP A 61 -8.97 24.26 32.26
N LYS A 62 -9.68 23.17 32.56
CA LYS A 62 -9.08 21.92 33.06
C LYS A 62 -8.20 21.25 32.00
N LEU A 63 -8.63 21.17 30.74
CA LEU A 63 -7.81 20.63 29.65
C LEU A 63 -6.49 21.42 29.48
N ALA A 64 -6.54 22.75 29.63
CA ALA A 64 -5.34 23.58 29.60
C ALA A 64 -4.38 23.28 30.77
N LYS A 65 -4.90 23.01 31.97
CA LYS A 65 -4.09 22.55 33.12
C LYS A 65 -3.42 21.19 32.86
N GLU A 66 -4.00 20.40 31.97
CA GLU A 66 -3.47 19.10 31.54
C GLU A 66 -2.59 19.22 30.28
N GLY A 67 -2.38 20.38 29.70
CA GLY A 67 -1.69 20.50 28.41
C GLY A 67 -0.83 21.75 28.30
N VAL A 68 -0.50 22.08 27.05
CA VAL A 68 0.15 23.34 26.68
C VAL A 68 -0.88 24.19 25.95
N LYS A 69 -1.13 25.39 26.46
CA LYS A 69 -1.99 26.40 25.83
C LYS A 69 -1.14 27.35 24.99
N PHE A 70 -1.51 27.55 23.73
CA PHE A 70 -0.84 28.51 22.84
C PHE A 70 -1.59 29.85 22.83
N THR A 71 -0.88 30.94 23.11
CA THR A 71 -1.49 32.29 23.14
C THR A 71 -1.39 33.04 21.81
N ARG A 72 -0.63 32.50 20.85
CA ARG A 72 -0.33 33.10 19.54
C ARG A 72 -0.54 32.08 18.41
N ALA A 73 -1.75 31.54 18.34
CA ALA A 73 -2.17 30.57 17.32
C ALA A 73 -3.09 31.22 16.26
N TYR A 74 -2.85 30.94 14.98
CA TYR A 74 -3.50 31.64 13.87
C TYR A 74 -4.06 30.72 12.76
N ALA A 75 -5.26 31.05 12.28
CA ALA A 75 -5.89 30.45 11.11
C ALA A 75 -5.40 31.08 9.80
N GLN A 76 -5.26 30.27 8.75
CA GLN A 76 -4.74 30.73 7.44
C GLN A 76 -5.76 31.56 6.66
N GLN A 77 -7.04 31.40 6.93
CA GLN A 77 -8.12 32.25 6.39
C GLN A 77 -9.34 32.19 7.30
N ALA A 78 -9.89 33.35 7.68
CA ALA A 78 -11.00 33.46 8.64
C ALA A 78 -12.40 33.15 8.05
N ILE A 79 -12.54 31.97 7.44
CA ILE A 79 -13.82 31.41 6.98
C ILE A 79 -13.73 29.87 6.94
N CYS A 80 -14.81 29.19 7.35
CA CYS A 80 -14.77 27.77 7.68
C CYS A 80 -14.16 26.86 6.59
N GLY A 81 -14.60 26.99 5.32
CA GLY A 81 -14.21 26.08 4.24
C GLY A 81 -12.70 25.99 4.02
N PRO A 82 -12.06 27.08 3.56
CA PRO A 82 -10.61 27.16 3.38
C PRO A 82 -9.80 26.84 4.64
N SER A 83 -10.22 27.33 5.82
CA SER A 83 -9.50 27.04 7.06
C SER A 83 -9.47 25.53 7.36
N ARG A 84 -10.63 24.87 7.26
CA ARG A 84 -10.75 23.43 7.54
C ARG A 84 -10.03 22.59 6.48
N VAL A 85 -10.05 23.01 5.21
CA VAL A 85 -9.22 22.37 4.18
C VAL A 85 -7.74 22.51 4.50
N SER A 86 -7.30 23.68 4.97
CA SER A 86 -5.91 23.91 5.34
C SER A 86 -5.47 23.02 6.51
N ILE A 87 -6.30 22.90 7.55
CA ILE A 87 -6.06 21.98 8.67
C ILE A 87 -5.93 20.53 8.19
N MET A 88 -6.85 20.09 7.33
CA MET A 88 -6.92 18.69 6.92
C MET A 88 -5.86 18.30 5.90
N THR A 89 -5.28 19.24 5.17
CA THR A 89 -4.27 18.97 4.13
C THR A 89 -2.87 19.39 4.56
N GLY A 90 -2.73 20.22 5.59
CA GLY A 90 -1.46 20.83 5.96
C GLY A 90 -0.95 21.79 4.88
N LEU A 91 -1.81 22.22 3.96
CA LEU A 91 -1.47 23.15 2.88
C LEU A 91 -2.23 24.45 3.08
N ARG A 92 -1.62 25.58 2.70
CA ARG A 92 -2.25 26.90 2.83
C ARG A 92 -3.30 27.14 1.74
N PRO A 93 -4.26 28.07 1.93
CA PRO A 93 -5.23 28.44 0.90
C PRO A 93 -4.58 28.88 -0.43
N GLU A 94 -3.47 29.61 -0.38
CA GLU A 94 -2.71 30.03 -1.56
C GLU A 94 -1.98 28.88 -2.28
N THR A 95 -1.69 27.79 -1.56
CA THR A 95 -1.11 26.56 -2.12
C THR A 95 -2.20 25.73 -2.79
N THR A 96 -3.36 25.58 -2.15
CA THR A 96 -4.49 24.79 -2.70
C THR A 96 -5.30 25.55 -3.76
N GLY A 97 -5.27 26.88 -3.74
CA GLY A 97 -6.12 27.73 -4.58
C GLY A 97 -7.58 27.81 -4.13
N LEU A 98 -7.91 27.38 -2.91
CA LEU A 98 -9.28 27.25 -2.40
C LEU A 98 -9.58 28.33 -1.36
N TYR A 99 -10.41 29.33 -1.72
CA TYR A 99 -10.59 30.55 -0.91
C TYR A 99 -12.03 30.83 -0.45
N THR A 100 -12.97 29.93 -0.70
CA THR A 100 -14.41 30.16 -0.54
C THR A 100 -15.13 28.94 0.05
N ILE A 101 -16.37 29.13 0.50
CA ILE A 101 -17.26 28.06 0.99
C ILE A 101 -18.17 27.49 -0.11
N ARG A 102 -18.07 28.02 -1.33
CA ARG A 102 -18.83 27.56 -2.50
C ARG A 102 -18.22 26.28 -3.09
N LYS A 103 -18.83 25.74 -4.16
CA LYS A 103 -18.41 24.46 -4.77
C LYS A 103 -16.95 24.45 -5.24
N ASP A 104 -16.47 25.59 -5.72
CA ASP A 104 -15.09 25.86 -6.15
C ASP A 104 -14.08 25.94 -4.99
N GLY A 105 -14.54 25.99 -3.74
CA GLY A 105 -13.69 25.92 -2.54
C GLY A 105 -13.66 24.54 -1.87
N ARG A 106 -14.31 23.52 -2.46
CA ARG A 106 -14.28 22.14 -1.94
C ARG A 106 -12.97 21.45 -2.28
N LEU A 107 -12.49 20.56 -1.42
CA LEU A 107 -11.22 19.87 -1.64
C LEU A 107 -11.30 18.91 -2.84
N ARG A 108 -12.12 17.88 -2.76
CA ARG A 108 -12.03 16.73 -3.68
C ARG A 108 -12.37 17.04 -5.14
N PRO A 109 -13.37 17.88 -5.46
CA PRO A 109 -13.63 18.26 -6.84
C PRO A 109 -12.52 19.10 -7.49
N ASN A 110 -11.69 19.79 -6.69
CA ASN A 110 -10.73 20.78 -7.20
C ASN A 110 -9.27 20.36 -7.00
N GLN A 111 -8.97 19.50 -6.02
CA GLN A 111 -7.64 18.97 -5.70
C GLN A 111 -7.71 17.46 -5.37
N PRO A 112 -8.04 16.60 -6.35
CA PRO A 112 -8.30 15.18 -6.10
C PRO A 112 -7.07 14.41 -5.58
N ASN A 113 -5.86 14.85 -5.95
CA ASN A 113 -4.61 14.14 -5.66
C ASN A 113 -3.94 14.54 -4.34
N VAL A 114 -4.45 15.57 -3.65
CA VAL A 114 -3.90 15.99 -2.36
C VAL A 114 -4.19 14.92 -1.31
N VAL A 115 -3.15 14.43 -0.65
CA VAL A 115 -3.21 13.58 0.53
C VAL A 115 -3.66 14.42 1.71
N SER A 116 -4.81 14.07 2.27
CA SER A 116 -5.33 14.65 3.50
C SER A 116 -4.97 13.82 4.73
N MET A 117 -5.13 14.42 5.90
CA MET A 117 -4.92 13.80 7.20
C MET A 117 -5.73 12.51 7.40
N PRO A 118 -7.06 12.47 7.22
CA PRO A 118 -7.79 11.20 7.32
C PRO A 118 -7.32 10.18 6.28
N GLN A 119 -6.95 10.63 5.07
CA GLN A 119 -6.45 9.73 4.03
C GLN A 119 -5.12 9.07 4.44
N LEU A 120 -4.21 9.82 5.07
CA LEU A 120 -2.91 9.38 5.56
C LEU A 120 -3.06 8.43 6.75
N PHE A 121 -3.83 8.83 7.78
CA PHE A 121 -4.01 8.04 8.99
C PHE A 121 -4.72 6.70 8.69
N LYS A 122 -5.76 6.72 7.84
CA LYS A 122 -6.44 5.49 7.41
C LYS A 122 -5.51 4.53 6.67
N ALA A 123 -4.58 5.06 5.86
CA ALA A 123 -3.59 4.24 5.16
C ALA A 123 -2.55 3.61 6.12
N ASN A 124 -2.34 4.22 7.29
CA ASN A 124 -1.39 3.76 8.33
C ASN A 124 -2.08 2.98 9.47
N GLY A 125 -3.25 2.39 9.20
CA GLY A 125 -3.93 1.47 10.10
C GLY A 125 -4.70 2.12 11.26
N TYR A 126 -4.96 3.43 11.20
CA TYR A 126 -5.87 4.10 12.14
C TYR A 126 -7.32 4.02 11.65
N LYS A 127 -8.26 3.86 12.59
CA LYS A 127 -9.67 4.18 12.36
C LYS A 127 -9.83 5.69 12.32
N THR A 128 -10.40 6.22 11.26
CA THR A 128 -10.56 7.67 11.08
C THR A 128 -12.02 8.06 11.27
N ILE A 129 -12.29 8.94 12.22
CA ILE A 129 -13.63 9.24 12.70
C ILE A 129 -13.91 10.73 12.54
N SER A 130 -15.00 11.05 11.86
CA SER A 130 -15.49 12.41 11.69
C SER A 130 -16.90 12.51 12.23
N ILE A 131 -17.12 13.34 13.25
CA ILE A 131 -18.42 13.54 13.89
C ILE A 131 -18.71 15.04 13.92
N GLY A 132 -19.87 15.44 13.40
CA GLY A 132 -20.28 16.84 13.38
C GLY A 132 -19.64 17.63 12.23
N LYS A 133 -19.28 18.89 12.50
CA LYS A 133 -18.69 19.80 11.50
C LYS A 133 -17.17 19.69 11.53
N VAL A 134 -16.61 18.80 10.71
CA VAL A 134 -15.16 18.63 10.53
C VAL A 134 -14.69 19.36 9.27
N TYR A 135 -15.06 18.85 8.09
CA TYR A 135 -15.05 19.64 6.86
C TYR A 135 -16.28 20.55 6.78
N HIS A 136 -16.16 21.66 6.05
CA HIS A 136 -17.35 22.48 5.73
C HIS A 136 -18.32 21.73 4.80
N SER A 137 -17.77 21.03 3.80
CA SER A 137 -18.51 20.17 2.89
C SER A 137 -18.48 18.72 3.37
N THR A 138 -19.65 18.10 3.52
CA THR A 138 -19.77 16.71 4.02
C THR A 138 -19.44 15.64 2.98
N VAL A 139 -19.02 16.04 1.77
CA VAL A 139 -18.58 15.12 0.72
C VAL A 139 -17.07 15.03 0.59
N ASP A 140 -16.33 16.01 1.12
CA ASP A 140 -14.87 15.96 1.11
C ASP A 140 -14.40 14.83 2.03
N ASP A 141 -13.57 13.93 1.49
CA ASP A 141 -13.00 12.78 2.20
C ASP A 141 -13.99 11.76 2.77
N ALA A 142 -15.23 11.71 2.29
CA ALA A 142 -16.22 10.78 2.80
C ALA A 142 -15.72 9.31 2.82
N GLU A 143 -14.94 8.92 1.81
CA GLU A 143 -14.32 7.59 1.67
C GLU A 143 -13.09 7.38 2.58
N ASN A 144 -12.49 8.46 3.09
CA ASN A 144 -11.30 8.41 3.95
C ASN A 144 -11.64 8.40 5.45
N TRP A 145 -12.92 8.50 5.81
CA TRP A 145 -13.43 8.27 7.16
C TRP A 145 -13.89 6.81 7.31
N SER A 146 -13.39 6.10 8.32
CA SER A 146 -13.94 4.80 8.74
C SER A 146 -15.36 4.95 9.27
N THR A 147 -15.61 6.01 10.03
CA THR A 147 -16.95 6.40 10.52
C THR A 147 -17.16 7.88 10.23
N HIS A 148 -18.27 8.20 9.55
CA HIS A 148 -18.60 9.58 9.17
C HIS A 148 -20.03 9.93 9.58
N ILE A 149 -20.14 10.68 10.68
CA ILE A 149 -21.40 11.23 11.18
C ILE A 149 -21.45 12.71 10.79
N LYS A 150 -22.26 13.00 9.76
CA LYS A 150 -22.33 14.33 9.13
C LYS A 150 -22.86 15.39 10.10
N LYS A 151 -22.44 16.64 9.91
CA LYS A 151 -22.99 17.80 10.63
C LYS A 151 -24.52 17.86 10.50
N LEU A 152 -25.18 18.24 11.59
CA LEU A 152 -26.63 18.41 11.68
C LEU A 152 -27.04 19.87 11.37
N ASP A 153 -28.26 20.01 10.87
CA ASP A 153 -28.91 21.30 10.69
C ASP A 153 -29.11 22.03 12.04
N ASN A 154 -29.54 23.30 11.97
CA ASN A 154 -29.87 24.05 13.17
C ASN A 154 -31.23 23.58 13.74
N PHE A 155 -31.28 23.37 15.05
CA PHE A 155 -32.49 23.05 15.80
C PHE A 155 -32.97 24.29 16.53
N TYR A 156 -34.29 24.44 16.66
CA TYR A 156 -34.92 25.47 17.48
C TYR A 156 -35.89 24.82 18.48
N ALA A 157 -35.76 25.18 19.75
CA ALA A 157 -36.59 24.65 20.84
C ALA A 157 -37.85 25.50 21.08
N ILE A 158 -37.80 26.78 20.73
CA ILE A 158 -38.91 27.71 20.93
C ILE A 158 -39.73 27.78 19.63
N ASP A 159 -41.03 27.52 19.73
CA ASP A 159 -41.95 27.53 18.59
C ASP A 159 -41.94 28.88 17.85
N GLY A 160 -41.89 28.83 16.52
CA GLY A 160 -41.83 30.01 15.67
C GLY A 160 -40.42 30.55 15.39
N ASN A 161 -39.41 30.14 16.17
CA ASN A 161 -38.04 30.65 15.97
C ASN A 161 -37.38 30.11 14.70
N LYS A 162 -37.70 28.88 14.31
CA LYS A 162 -37.17 28.24 13.11
C LYS A 162 -37.65 28.94 11.84
N GLU A 163 -38.95 29.24 11.78
CA GLU A 163 -39.63 29.90 10.67
C GLU A 163 -39.09 31.31 10.46
N LYS A 164 -38.85 32.04 11.57
CA LYS A 164 -38.27 33.39 11.55
C LYS A 164 -36.75 33.39 11.43
N ARG A 165 -36.10 32.23 11.55
CA ARG A 165 -34.64 32.04 11.57
C ARG A 165 -33.97 32.98 12.58
N PHE A 166 -34.32 32.90 13.86
CA PHE A 166 -33.71 33.75 14.89
C PHE A 166 -32.20 33.52 15.02
N ALA A 167 -31.46 34.58 15.32
CA ALA A 167 -30.00 34.54 15.47
C ALA A 167 -29.54 33.84 16.77
N TYR A 168 -30.44 33.64 17.73
CA TYR A 168 -30.15 33.05 19.04
C TYR A 168 -31.44 32.51 19.66
N GLU A 169 -31.30 31.62 20.65
CA GLU A 169 -32.39 31.27 21.57
C GLU A 169 -31.88 30.61 22.85
N ALA A 170 -32.70 30.69 23.91
CA ALA A 170 -32.50 30.05 25.20
C ALA A 170 -33.60 29.01 25.45
N GLY A 171 -33.49 27.85 24.80
CA GLY A 171 -34.48 26.77 24.92
C GLY A 171 -34.40 26.07 26.28
N GLU A 172 -35.52 25.83 26.94
CA GLU A 172 -35.57 25.04 28.18
C GLU A 172 -35.60 23.54 27.85
N VAL A 173 -34.42 23.01 27.53
CA VAL A 173 -34.21 21.64 27.02
C VAL A 173 -32.90 21.07 27.55
N GLU A 174 -32.72 19.76 27.45
CA GLU A 174 -31.44 19.10 27.73
C GLU A 174 -30.39 19.34 26.62
N ASP A 175 -29.12 19.11 26.94
CA ASP A 175 -27.98 19.29 26.02
C ASP A 175 -28.19 18.60 24.67
N ASP A 176 -28.63 17.34 24.70
CA ASP A 176 -28.80 16.50 23.51
C ASP A 176 -29.96 16.94 22.61
N PHE A 177 -30.74 17.96 22.98
CA PHE A 177 -31.69 18.58 22.05
C PHE A 177 -30.95 19.29 20.91
N TYR A 178 -29.94 20.09 21.25
CA TYR A 178 -29.12 20.80 20.27
C TYR A 178 -28.00 19.91 19.74
N LYS A 179 -27.41 20.33 18.62
CA LYS A 179 -26.53 19.47 17.84
C LYS A 179 -25.25 19.04 18.55
N ASP A 180 -24.66 19.90 19.37
CA ASP A 180 -23.36 19.62 19.98
C ASP A 180 -23.43 18.57 21.12
N GLY A 181 -24.56 18.50 21.85
CA GLY A 181 -24.84 17.41 22.79
C GLY A 181 -24.97 16.07 22.07
N LYS A 182 -25.68 16.04 20.93
CA LYS A 182 -25.74 14.85 20.06
C LYS A 182 -24.35 14.44 19.55
N VAL A 183 -23.54 15.41 19.11
CA VAL A 183 -22.16 15.16 18.67
C VAL A 183 -21.31 14.58 19.79
N ALA A 184 -21.44 15.06 21.03
CA ALA A 184 -20.75 14.48 22.18
C ALA A 184 -21.22 13.06 22.49
N SER A 185 -22.54 12.81 22.47
CA SER A 185 -23.11 11.47 22.63
C SER A 185 -22.61 10.50 21.55
N ASP A 186 -22.52 10.95 20.30
CA ASP A 186 -21.98 10.17 19.18
C ASP A 186 -20.48 9.89 19.33
N ALA A 187 -19.71 10.88 19.80
CA ALA A 187 -18.28 10.70 20.10
C ALA A 187 -18.06 9.69 21.22
N ILE A 188 -18.83 9.77 22.32
CA ILE A 188 -18.76 8.81 23.42
C ILE A 188 -19.11 7.40 22.94
N ARG A 189 -20.11 7.25 22.08
CA ARG A 189 -20.46 5.97 21.48
C ARG A 189 -19.35 5.43 20.58
N ALA A 190 -18.76 6.27 19.73
CA ALA A 190 -17.63 5.87 18.89
C ALA A 190 -16.41 5.47 19.74
N LEU A 191 -16.10 6.18 20.83
CA LEU A 191 -15.02 5.80 21.75
C LEU A 191 -15.23 4.40 22.36
N LYS A 192 -16.46 4.04 22.72
CA LYS A 192 -16.78 2.68 23.22
C LYS A 192 -16.50 1.60 22.17
N GLU A 193 -16.82 1.87 20.91
CA GLU A 193 -16.61 0.94 19.80
C GLU A 193 -15.12 0.79 19.44
N LEU A 194 -14.31 1.83 19.67
CA LEU A 194 -12.92 1.93 19.23
C LEU A 194 -11.89 1.65 20.31
N LYS A 195 -12.30 1.29 21.53
CA LYS A 195 -11.40 1.20 22.70
C LYS A 195 -10.14 0.34 22.48
N ASP A 196 -10.24 -0.67 21.62
CA ASP A 196 -9.17 -1.63 21.31
C ASP A 196 -8.46 -1.33 19.97
N ASP A 197 -8.90 -0.30 19.24
CA ASP A 197 -8.36 0.13 17.95
C ASP A 197 -7.49 1.40 18.10
N LYS A 198 -6.53 1.60 17.18
CA LYS A 198 -5.88 2.91 17.01
C LYS A 198 -6.82 3.86 16.27
N PHE A 199 -7.06 5.06 16.80
CA PHE A 199 -8.00 6.00 16.16
C PHE A 199 -7.53 7.46 16.09
N LEU A 200 -7.96 8.13 15.03
CA LEU A 200 -7.95 9.57 14.85
C LEU A 200 -9.40 10.03 14.80
N MET A 201 -9.84 10.78 15.81
CA MET A 201 -11.22 11.24 15.94
C MET A 201 -11.30 12.76 15.94
N PHE A 202 -12.06 13.31 15.00
CA PHE A 202 -12.47 14.70 15.02
C PHE A 202 -13.88 14.82 15.58
N VAL A 203 -14.00 15.58 16.67
CA VAL A 203 -15.26 16.00 17.30
C VAL A 203 -15.50 17.45 16.88
N GLY A 204 -16.26 17.61 15.80
CA GLY A 204 -16.55 18.90 15.17
C GLY A 204 -17.75 19.60 15.81
N LEU A 205 -17.53 20.34 16.89
CA LEU A 205 -18.56 21.10 17.59
C LEU A 205 -18.87 22.40 16.84
N SER A 206 -20.16 22.68 16.64
CA SER A 206 -20.60 23.79 15.79
C SER A 206 -20.85 25.08 16.55
N LYS A 207 -21.08 25.06 17.86
CA LYS A 207 -21.16 26.28 18.65
C LYS A 207 -19.73 26.76 18.96
N PRO A 208 -19.48 28.08 19.00
CA PRO A 208 -20.49 29.14 19.04
C PRO A 208 -20.93 29.74 17.69
N HIS A 209 -20.70 29.11 16.52
CA HIS A 209 -21.24 29.61 15.25
C HIS A 209 -22.75 29.90 15.31
N LEU A 210 -23.23 30.93 14.59
CA LEU A 210 -24.65 31.26 14.50
C LEU A 210 -25.54 30.09 14.03
N PRO A 211 -26.82 30.02 14.44
CA PRO A 211 -27.43 30.86 15.47
C PRO A 211 -26.93 30.43 16.86
N PHE A 212 -26.86 31.37 17.79
CA PHE A 212 -26.44 31.16 19.17
C PHE A 212 -27.55 30.47 19.97
N ASN A 213 -27.81 29.21 19.63
CA ASN A 213 -28.82 28.38 20.27
C ASN A 213 -28.13 27.47 21.29
N ALA A 214 -28.50 27.63 22.55
CA ALA A 214 -27.99 26.85 23.67
C ALA A 214 -29.09 26.64 24.72
N PRO A 215 -29.02 25.55 25.51
CA PRO A 215 -29.97 25.34 26.59
C PRO A 215 -30.00 26.50 27.58
N LYS A 216 -31.19 26.82 28.10
CA LYS A 216 -31.43 27.97 28.99
C LYS A 216 -30.49 27.98 30.20
N ARG A 217 -30.16 26.81 30.76
CA ARG A 217 -29.22 26.69 31.90
C ARG A 217 -27.85 27.32 31.66
N TYR A 218 -27.38 27.42 30.42
CA TYR A 218 -26.11 28.08 30.10
C TYR A 218 -26.24 29.57 29.87
N TRP A 219 -27.43 30.03 29.48
CA TRP A 219 -27.75 31.46 29.47
C TRP A 219 -27.81 31.99 30.90
N ASP A 220 -28.42 31.21 31.81
CA ASP A 220 -28.59 31.56 33.21
C ASP A 220 -27.27 31.61 34.01
N LEU A 221 -26.14 31.20 33.42
CA LEU A 221 -24.79 31.39 33.99
C LEU A 221 -24.32 32.84 33.95
N TYR A 222 -25.01 33.69 33.18
CA TYR A 222 -24.60 35.06 32.91
C TYR A 222 -25.76 36.00 33.18
N ASP A 223 -25.45 37.14 33.82
CA ASP A 223 -26.34 38.29 33.81
C ASP A 223 -26.18 39.05 32.49
N SER A 224 -27.28 39.32 31.81
CA SER A 224 -27.26 40.06 30.55
C SER A 224 -26.75 41.50 30.70
N ASP A 225 -26.90 42.10 31.88
CA ASP A 225 -26.50 43.49 32.14
C ASP A 225 -24.97 43.64 32.30
N GLU A 226 -24.26 42.55 32.57
CA GLU A 226 -22.78 42.54 32.69
C GLU A 226 -22.06 42.57 31.32
N PHE A 227 -22.79 42.44 30.20
CA PHE A 227 -22.18 42.50 28.88
C PHE A 227 -21.91 43.96 28.47
N ALA A 228 -20.63 44.29 28.32
CA ALA A 228 -20.22 45.56 27.73
C ALA A 228 -20.52 45.60 26.22
N VAL A 229 -20.98 46.76 25.74
CA VAL A 229 -21.10 47.06 24.31
C VAL A 229 -19.73 47.51 23.79
N PRO A 230 -19.11 46.80 22.84
CA PRO A 230 -17.82 47.20 22.29
C PRO A 230 -17.89 48.53 21.52
N SER A 231 -16.74 49.18 21.37
CA SER A 231 -16.62 50.35 20.51
C SER A 231 -17.03 50.03 19.07
N ARG A 232 -17.91 50.87 18.51
CA ARG A 232 -18.34 50.83 17.10
C ARG A 232 -17.38 51.56 16.16
N ASN A 233 -16.29 52.14 16.68
CA ASN A 233 -15.30 52.83 15.87
C ASN A 233 -14.53 51.83 15.02
N LYS A 234 -14.54 52.06 13.71
CA LYS A 234 -13.68 51.34 12.76
C LYS A 234 -12.25 51.90 12.87
N PRO A 235 -11.21 51.10 12.56
CA PRO A 235 -9.86 51.62 12.59
C PRO A 235 -9.74 52.82 11.63
N LYS A 236 -9.16 53.92 12.13
CA LYS A 236 -8.91 55.10 11.30
C LYS A 236 -8.04 54.71 10.11
N ASP A 237 -8.37 55.22 8.91
CA ASP A 237 -7.63 54.95 7.67
C ASP A 237 -7.52 53.46 7.31
N MET A 238 -8.49 52.62 7.71
CA MET A 238 -8.54 51.23 7.25
C MET A 238 -8.84 51.13 5.74
N TYR A 239 -8.47 50.01 5.13
CA TYR A 239 -8.89 49.72 3.77
C TYR A 239 -10.41 49.55 3.70
N ARG A 240 -11.04 50.12 2.67
CA ARG A 240 -12.51 50.11 2.49
C ARG A 240 -13.16 48.71 2.49
N LEU A 241 -12.40 47.64 2.24
CA LEU A 241 -12.88 46.24 2.27
C LEU A 241 -12.29 45.41 3.43
N ALA A 242 -11.59 46.03 4.37
CA ALA A 242 -10.99 45.32 5.50
C ALA A 242 -12.08 44.62 6.34
N LEU A 243 -13.12 45.37 6.71
CA LEU A 243 -14.32 44.83 7.36
C LEU A 243 -15.42 44.49 6.33
N THR A 244 -16.29 43.54 6.69
CA THR A 244 -17.49 43.21 5.89
C THR A 244 -18.73 43.87 6.48
N ASN A 245 -19.83 43.88 5.71
CA ASN A 245 -21.16 44.25 6.22
C ASN A 245 -21.87 43.11 6.96
N TRP A 246 -21.12 42.06 7.36
CA TRP A 246 -21.58 40.97 8.22
C TRP A 246 -22.90 40.32 7.77
N GLY A 247 -22.99 40.10 6.45
CA GLY A 247 -24.19 39.59 5.78
C GLY A 247 -24.70 38.26 6.35
N GLU A 248 -23.83 37.41 6.90
CA GLU A 248 -24.21 36.18 7.60
C GLU A 248 -25.21 36.43 8.73
N LEU A 249 -24.88 37.33 9.68
CA LEU A 249 -25.77 37.66 10.79
C LEU A 249 -27.06 38.32 10.28
N ARG A 250 -26.96 39.17 9.26
CA ARG A 250 -28.13 39.85 8.66
C ARG A 250 -29.12 38.90 7.99
N MET A 251 -28.75 37.64 7.71
CA MET A 251 -29.69 36.65 7.20
C MET A 251 -30.68 36.13 8.26
N TYR A 252 -30.41 36.35 9.54
CA TYR A 252 -31.29 35.93 10.63
C TYR A 252 -32.41 36.95 10.88
N GLY A 253 -33.53 36.47 11.41
CA GLY A 253 -34.66 37.29 11.87
C GLY A 253 -34.32 38.09 13.12
N GLY A 254 -34.93 39.26 13.26
CA GLY A 254 -34.66 40.19 14.36
C GLY A 254 -33.33 40.97 14.24
N ILE A 255 -32.54 40.72 13.20
CA ILE A 255 -31.30 41.46 12.92
C ILE A 255 -31.58 42.60 11.93
N PRO A 256 -31.10 43.83 12.18
CA PRO A 256 -31.26 44.94 11.25
C PRO A 256 -30.57 44.64 9.91
N LYS A 257 -31.23 45.02 8.80
CA LYS A 257 -30.72 44.77 7.44
C LYS A 257 -29.67 45.77 6.98
N GLU A 258 -29.65 46.95 7.59
CA GLU A 258 -28.64 48.00 7.40
C GLU A 258 -28.26 48.61 8.76
N GLY A 259 -27.22 49.46 8.81
CA GLY A 259 -26.78 50.10 10.05
C GLY A 259 -26.19 49.14 11.09
N ASP A 260 -25.91 49.67 12.27
CA ASP A 260 -25.36 48.93 13.41
C ASP A 260 -26.45 48.19 14.19
N VAL A 261 -26.05 47.17 14.95
CA VAL A 261 -26.90 46.54 15.96
C VAL A 261 -26.96 47.47 17.18
N ASP A 262 -28.15 47.73 17.72
CA ASP A 262 -28.33 48.55 18.93
C ASP A 262 -27.70 47.91 20.18
N ASP A 263 -27.62 48.66 21.27
CA ASP A 263 -26.93 48.23 22.50
C ASP A 263 -27.56 46.98 23.12
N GLU A 264 -28.88 46.95 23.21
CA GLU A 264 -29.62 45.85 23.83
C GLU A 264 -29.48 44.55 23.03
N LEU A 265 -29.63 44.61 21.71
CA LEU A 265 -29.41 43.46 20.85
C LEU A 265 -27.94 43.05 20.81
N THR A 266 -26.99 44.00 20.94
CA THR A 266 -25.56 43.68 21.04
C THR A 266 -25.26 42.87 22.30
N LYS A 267 -25.75 43.32 23.46
CA LYS A 267 -25.63 42.57 24.72
C LYS A 267 -26.26 41.19 24.58
N LYS A 268 -27.46 41.09 23.99
CA LYS A 268 -28.16 39.83 23.82
C LYS A 268 -27.42 38.83 22.93
N LEU A 269 -26.81 39.30 21.84
CA LEU A 269 -26.00 38.46 20.95
C LEU A 269 -24.71 37.99 21.63
N ARG A 270 -24.04 38.87 22.41
CA ARG A 270 -22.86 38.50 23.20
C ARG A 270 -23.20 37.46 24.27
N HIS A 271 -24.32 37.66 24.98
CA HIS A 271 -24.88 36.69 25.92
C HIS A 271 -25.11 35.34 25.26
N GLY A 272 -25.73 35.32 24.08
CA GLY A 272 -25.94 34.08 23.34
C GLY A 272 -24.65 33.39 22.92
N TYR A 273 -23.65 34.15 22.46
CA TYR A 273 -22.33 33.58 22.13
C TYR A 273 -21.69 32.94 23.36
N TYR A 274 -21.68 33.62 24.51
CA TYR A 274 -21.03 33.13 25.74
C TYR A 274 -21.79 31.92 26.31
N ALA A 275 -23.12 31.94 26.29
CA ALA A 275 -23.95 30.78 26.62
C ALA A 275 -23.64 29.58 25.71
N SER A 276 -23.45 29.83 24.41
CA SER A 276 -23.07 28.80 23.44
C SER A 276 -21.66 28.25 23.70
N VAL A 277 -20.72 29.08 24.14
CA VAL A 277 -19.37 28.65 24.57
C VAL A 277 -19.45 27.77 25.82
N SER A 278 -20.21 28.15 26.86
CA SER A 278 -20.38 27.32 28.06
C SER A 278 -21.08 25.99 27.77
N TYR A 279 -22.08 26.00 26.90
CA TYR A 279 -22.73 24.78 26.44
C TYR A 279 -21.74 23.85 25.74
N MET A 280 -20.96 24.38 24.80
CA MET A 280 -19.91 23.65 24.08
C MET A 280 -18.83 23.12 25.03
N ASP A 281 -18.39 23.91 26.02
CA ASP A 281 -17.44 23.51 27.04
C ASP A 281 -17.92 22.29 27.83
N ALA A 282 -19.20 22.26 28.23
CA ALA A 282 -19.78 21.10 28.89
C ALA A 282 -19.72 19.84 28.01
N GLN A 283 -19.87 19.98 26.69
CA GLN A 283 -19.78 18.86 25.74
C GLN A 283 -18.34 18.33 25.60
N VAL A 284 -17.34 19.23 25.60
CA VAL A 284 -15.93 18.84 25.73
C VAL A 284 -15.70 18.06 27.02
N GLY A 285 -16.25 18.55 28.14
CA GLY A 285 -16.20 17.88 29.44
C GLY A 285 -16.75 16.45 29.42
N ARG A 286 -17.91 16.24 28.79
CA ARG A 286 -18.53 14.90 28.65
C ARG A 286 -17.63 13.91 27.91
N VAL A 287 -17.05 14.32 26.78
CA VAL A 287 -16.15 13.46 26.00
C VAL A 287 -14.84 13.19 26.74
N MET A 288 -14.27 14.21 27.40
CA MET A 288 -13.08 14.06 28.23
C MET A 288 -13.30 13.13 29.43
N GLN A 289 -14.47 13.20 30.06
CA GLN A 289 -14.86 12.29 31.14
C GLN A 289 -14.97 10.85 30.63
N ALA A 290 -15.57 10.63 29.45
CA ALA A 290 -15.65 9.30 28.84
C ALA A 290 -14.25 8.72 28.51
N LEU A 291 -13.32 9.53 27.99
CA LEU A 291 -11.93 9.10 27.78
C LEU A 291 -11.26 8.63 29.08
N LYS A 292 -11.56 9.30 30.20
CA LYS A 292 -11.03 8.93 31.52
C LYS A 292 -11.68 7.64 32.04
N GLU A 293 -13.01 7.51 31.95
CA GLU A 293 -13.76 6.34 32.44
C GLU A 293 -13.46 5.06 31.65
N MET A 294 -12.98 5.18 30.41
CA MET A 294 -12.60 4.06 29.56
C MET A 294 -11.09 3.79 29.56
N ASP A 295 -10.33 4.44 30.44
CA ASP A 295 -8.85 4.36 30.52
C ASP A 295 -8.13 4.72 29.21
N LEU A 296 -8.78 5.43 28.29
CA LEU A 296 -8.20 5.88 27.02
C LEU A 296 -7.31 7.11 27.20
N ARG A 297 -7.42 7.84 28.31
CA ARG A 297 -6.59 9.03 28.54
C ARG A 297 -5.09 8.70 28.55
N GLU A 298 -4.70 7.51 28.97
CA GLU A 298 -3.29 7.10 29.05
C GLU A 298 -2.58 7.11 27.70
N ASN A 299 -3.28 6.74 26.62
CA ASN A 299 -2.73 6.59 25.28
C ASN A 299 -3.32 7.59 24.26
N THR A 300 -4.08 8.60 24.70
CA THR A 300 -4.75 9.55 23.79
C THR A 300 -4.18 10.97 23.91
N MET A 301 -3.67 11.50 22.80
CA MET A 301 -3.41 12.93 22.64
C MET A 301 -4.74 13.65 22.38
N VAL A 302 -4.95 14.78 23.08
CA VAL A 302 -6.13 15.63 22.91
C VAL A 302 -5.71 16.99 22.38
N VAL A 303 -6.33 17.42 21.29
CA VAL A 303 -6.19 18.76 20.71
C VAL A 303 -7.53 19.47 20.79
N LEU A 304 -7.54 20.70 21.31
CA LEU A 304 -8.65 21.62 21.19
C LEU A 304 -8.21 22.80 20.35
N MET A 305 -8.96 23.09 19.29
CA MET A 305 -8.66 24.18 18.36
C MET A 305 -9.93 24.77 17.77
N SER A 306 -9.82 25.99 17.24
CA SER A 306 -10.86 26.62 16.43
C SER A 306 -10.45 26.70 14.96
N ASP A 307 -11.42 26.70 14.05
CA ASP A 307 -11.14 26.97 12.64
C ASP A 307 -10.81 28.44 12.36
N HIS A 308 -11.38 29.38 13.11
CA HIS A 308 -11.02 30.80 13.10
C HIS A 308 -11.62 31.55 14.30
N GLY A 309 -11.23 32.83 14.47
CA GLY A 309 -11.80 33.71 15.48
C GLY A 309 -13.14 34.33 15.08
N TYR A 310 -13.56 35.39 15.79
CA TYR A 310 -14.88 36.00 15.63
C TYR A 310 -14.99 37.41 16.23
N LYS A 311 -15.85 38.26 15.65
CA LYS A 311 -16.24 39.59 16.16
C LYS A 311 -17.64 39.56 16.77
N LEU A 312 -17.76 40.16 17.95
CA LEU A 312 -18.96 40.25 18.77
C LEU A 312 -19.37 41.72 19.01
N GLY A 313 -19.32 42.53 17.95
CA GLY A 313 -19.64 43.95 17.97
C GLY A 313 -18.42 44.88 17.92
N GLU A 314 -17.20 44.36 18.09
CA GLU A 314 -15.98 45.15 17.90
C GLU A 314 -15.96 45.76 16.47
N TYR A 315 -15.59 47.04 16.37
CA TYR A 315 -15.66 47.86 15.15
C TYR A 315 -17.08 48.11 14.59
N GLY A 316 -18.12 47.83 15.37
CA GLY A 316 -19.51 47.81 14.88
C GLY A 316 -19.76 46.65 13.92
N ALA A 317 -18.90 45.63 13.96
CA ALA A 317 -18.93 44.51 13.05
C ALA A 317 -19.18 43.18 13.78
N TRP A 318 -19.72 42.22 13.03
CA TRP A 318 -20.03 40.88 13.53
C TRP A 318 -19.42 39.81 12.62
N ASN A 319 -19.48 38.56 13.06
CA ASN A 319 -18.97 37.40 12.33
C ASN A 319 -17.45 37.39 12.18
N LYS A 320 -16.97 36.75 11.13
CA LYS A 320 -15.58 36.58 10.75
C LYS A 320 -15.30 37.36 9.46
N HIS A 321 -14.62 36.74 8.51
CA HIS A 321 -14.45 37.18 7.13
C HIS A 321 -13.43 38.30 6.89
N THR A 322 -12.43 38.48 7.74
CA THR A 322 -11.41 39.54 7.58
C THR A 322 -9.99 39.01 7.88
N ASN A 323 -8.99 39.85 7.65
CA ASN A 323 -7.61 39.62 8.12
C ASN A 323 -7.33 40.28 9.48
N MET A 324 -8.35 40.81 10.17
CA MET A 324 -8.16 41.42 11.48
C MET A 324 -7.72 40.37 12.51
N GLU A 325 -7.00 40.80 13.54
CA GLU A 325 -6.47 39.92 14.58
C GLU A 325 -7.56 39.05 15.23
N LEU A 326 -8.69 39.66 15.62
CA LEU A 326 -9.85 38.98 16.21
C LEU A 326 -10.41 37.81 15.38
N ASP A 327 -10.27 37.86 14.07
CA ASP A 327 -10.82 36.85 13.15
C ASP A 327 -9.84 35.72 12.86
N THR A 328 -8.54 35.99 12.99
CA THR A 328 -7.48 35.03 12.61
C THR A 328 -6.86 34.34 13.82
N LYS A 329 -6.83 34.99 14.98
CA LYS A 329 -6.33 34.42 16.24
C LYS A 329 -7.32 33.41 16.81
N VAL A 330 -6.85 32.24 17.20
CA VAL A 330 -7.66 31.11 17.66
C VAL A 330 -7.17 30.56 19.00
N PRO A 331 -8.03 29.95 19.82
CA PRO A 331 -7.57 29.12 20.91
C PRO A 331 -6.97 27.83 20.36
N LEU A 332 -5.86 27.40 20.96
CA LEU A 332 -5.21 26.12 20.70
C LEU A 332 -4.63 25.57 22.00
N ILE A 333 -5.09 24.39 22.39
CA ILE A 333 -4.58 23.64 23.54
C ILE A 333 -4.24 22.23 23.06
N ILE A 334 -3.04 21.76 23.36
CA ILE A 334 -2.63 20.39 23.05
C ILE A 334 -2.17 19.71 24.34
N SER A 335 -2.79 18.58 24.66
CA SER A 335 -2.48 17.77 25.83
C SER A 335 -2.02 16.39 25.36
N ARG A 336 -0.73 16.10 25.52
CA ARG A 336 -0.17 14.77 25.24
C ARG A 336 -0.83 13.69 26.09
N GLU A 337 -0.85 12.47 25.57
CA GLU A 337 -1.21 11.24 26.27
C GLU A 337 -0.47 11.15 27.61
N SER A 338 -1.16 10.72 28.69
CA SER A 338 -0.55 10.81 30.04
C SER A 338 0.59 9.82 30.25
N SER A 339 0.75 8.81 29.39
CA SER A 339 1.92 7.92 29.36
C SER A 339 3.16 8.54 28.70
N TYR A 340 3.04 9.68 28.02
CA TYR A 340 4.19 10.29 27.34
C TYR A 340 5.18 10.89 28.34
N ALA A 341 6.39 10.36 28.37
CA ALA A 341 7.40 10.67 29.38
C ALA A 341 7.82 12.15 29.44
N LYS A 342 7.76 12.90 28.32
CA LYS A 342 8.15 14.32 28.26
C LYS A 342 6.95 15.27 28.32
N ARG A 343 5.77 14.77 28.69
CA ARG A 343 4.54 15.56 28.73
C ARG A 343 4.70 16.79 29.64
N VAL A 344 4.45 17.96 29.07
CA VAL A 344 4.31 19.22 29.80
C VAL A 344 2.83 19.51 30.05
N SER A 345 2.48 20.12 31.19
CA SER A 345 1.10 20.38 31.60
C SER A 345 0.97 21.68 32.38
N GLY A 346 -0.10 22.42 32.11
CA GLY A 346 -0.40 23.68 32.78
C GLY A 346 0.44 24.86 32.31
N GLU A 347 1.23 24.69 31.26
CA GLU A 347 2.13 25.72 30.73
C GLU A 347 1.51 26.47 29.55
N ALA A 348 1.94 27.71 29.37
CA ALA A 348 1.61 28.53 28.21
C ALA A 348 2.79 28.61 27.24
N SER A 349 2.51 28.56 25.94
CA SER A 349 3.47 28.89 24.89
C SER A 349 3.09 30.19 24.19
N HIS A 350 4.07 31.06 24.03
CA HIS A 350 3.98 32.29 23.24
C HIS A 350 4.62 32.13 21.85
N ALA A 351 4.96 30.90 21.44
CA ALA A 351 5.44 30.64 20.09
C ALA A 351 4.36 31.01 19.06
N LEU A 352 4.76 31.62 17.95
CA LEU A 352 3.88 31.82 16.81
C LEU A 352 3.61 30.46 16.15
N VAL A 353 2.35 30.05 16.16
CA VAL A 353 1.90 28.77 15.60
C VAL A 353 0.69 28.99 14.71
N GLU A 354 0.44 28.03 13.83
CA GLU A 354 -0.60 28.12 12.82
C GLU A 354 -1.44 26.84 12.77
N ASN A 355 -2.71 26.94 12.41
CA ASN A 355 -3.59 25.77 12.25
C ASN A 355 -3.04 24.74 11.25
N VAL A 356 -2.32 25.19 10.22
CA VAL A 356 -1.63 24.33 9.24
C VAL A 356 -0.53 23.44 9.88
N ASP A 357 -0.06 23.78 11.09
CA ASP A 357 0.95 23.00 11.83
C ASP A 357 0.37 21.73 12.47
N ILE A 358 -0.95 21.63 12.60
CA ILE A 358 -1.60 20.51 13.28
C ILE A 358 -1.38 19.21 12.52
N PHE A 359 -1.50 19.18 11.19
CA PHE A 359 -1.30 17.96 10.43
C PHE A 359 0.10 17.33 10.63
N PRO A 360 1.22 18.03 10.38
CA PRO A 360 2.54 17.45 10.64
C PRO A 360 2.76 17.09 12.11
N THR A 361 2.17 17.85 13.05
CA THR A 361 2.27 17.54 14.49
C THR A 361 1.64 16.19 14.84
N LEU A 362 0.41 15.96 14.37
CA LEU A 362 -0.33 14.73 14.66
C LEU A 362 0.33 13.53 13.97
N ALA A 363 0.78 13.70 12.73
CA ALA A 363 1.49 12.64 11.99
C ALA A 363 2.79 12.25 12.71
N GLU A 364 3.63 13.21 13.08
CA GLU A 364 4.87 12.96 13.81
C GLU A 364 4.60 12.30 15.18
N ALA A 365 3.57 12.76 15.90
CA ALA A 365 3.19 12.16 17.19
C ALA A 365 2.79 10.67 17.06
N ALA A 366 2.19 10.32 15.93
CA ALA A 366 1.78 8.95 15.60
C ALA A 366 2.93 8.10 15.01
N GLY A 367 4.11 8.67 14.78
CA GLY A 367 5.21 8.00 14.07
C GLY A 367 4.92 7.80 12.58
N ILE A 368 4.10 8.67 11.98
CA ILE A 368 3.71 8.64 10.57
C ILE A 368 4.43 9.79 9.85
N ASN A 369 5.07 9.50 8.71
CA ASN A 369 5.65 10.54 7.87
C ASN A 369 4.53 11.33 7.16
N PRO A 370 4.35 12.64 7.43
CA PRO A 370 3.36 13.44 6.74
C PRO A 370 3.78 13.65 5.27
N PRO A 371 2.84 13.86 4.33
CA PRO A 371 3.14 14.32 2.97
C PRO A 371 3.92 15.66 2.99
N LYS A 372 4.29 16.20 1.82
CA LYS A 372 4.73 17.59 1.72
C LYS A 372 3.63 18.51 2.26
N VAL A 373 3.94 19.27 3.30
CA VAL A 373 3.02 20.21 3.95
C VAL A 373 3.69 21.57 4.10
N ASP A 374 2.88 22.62 4.25
CA ASP A 374 3.32 24.00 4.47
C ASP A 374 3.48 24.34 5.97
N GLY A 375 2.98 23.46 6.84
CA GLY A 375 3.12 23.55 8.29
C GLY A 375 4.42 22.95 8.83
N LYS A 376 4.71 23.23 10.10
CA LYS A 376 5.84 22.72 10.86
C LYS A 376 5.36 22.16 12.19
N SER A 377 5.74 20.93 12.49
CA SER A 377 5.31 20.23 13.70
C SER A 377 5.59 20.98 15.00
N LEU A 378 4.63 20.91 15.92
CA LEU A 378 4.66 21.55 17.23
C LEU A 378 5.26 20.67 18.32
N LEU A 379 5.65 19.41 18.05
CA LEU A 379 6.13 18.50 19.10
C LEU A 379 7.32 19.09 19.89
N GLY A 380 8.25 19.74 19.21
CA GLY A 380 9.38 20.42 19.86
C GLY A 380 8.93 21.54 20.83
N VAL A 381 7.87 22.26 20.49
CA VAL A 381 7.29 23.32 21.33
C VAL A 381 6.45 22.72 22.46
N LEU A 382 5.79 21.58 22.25
CA LEU A 382 5.04 20.89 23.30
C LEU A 382 5.96 20.38 24.41
N ASP A 383 7.13 19.84 24.04
CA ASP A 383 8.14 19.41 25.00
C ASP A 383 8.86 20.61 25.66
N LYS A 384 8.90 21.77 24.97
CA LYS A 384 9.58 23.00 25.44
C LYS A 384 8.74 24.25 25.14
N PRO A 385 7.68 24.57 25.92
CA PRO A 385 6.73 25.65 25.58
C PRO A 385 7.34 27.05 25.41
N LYS A 386 8.53 27.29 25.95
CA LYS A 386 9.27 28.56 25.83
C LYS A 386 10.12 28.67 24.57
N SER A 387 10.26 27.62 23.76
CA SER A 387 11.03 27.66 22.51
C SER A 387 10.30 28.45 21.44
N GLN A 388 11.06 29.17 20.60
CA GLN A 388 10.51 29.76 19.37
C GLN A 388 10.17 28.68 18.34
N HIS A 389 9.18 28.95 17.49
CA HIS A 389 8.74 28.03 16.43
C HIS A 389 8.90 28.62 15.03
N LYS A 390 8.21 29.75 14.81
CA LYS A 390 8.21 30.56 13.59
C LYS A 390 8.40 32.03 13.96
N SER A 391 8.92 32.81 13.02
CA SER A 391 9.05 34.27 13.15
C SER A 391 7.79 35.04 12.78
N ALA A 392 6.85 34.39 12.07
CA ALA A 392 5.63 35.01 11.57
C ALA A 392 4.51 33.96 11.37
N ALA A 393 3.26 34.42 11.40
CA ALA A 393 2.08 33.68 10.98
C ALA A 393 1.35 34.44 9.88
N TYR A 394 0.73 33.71 8.95
CA TYR A 394 0.19 34.29 7.73
C TYR A 394 -1.28 33.96 7.55
N SER A 395 -2.02 34.93 7.02
CA SER A 395 -3.42 34.74 6.63
C SER A 395 -3.74 35.47 5.34
N LEU A 396 -4.81 35.07 4.68
CA LEU A 396 -5.34 35.81 3.53
C LEU A 396 -6.86 35.89 3.57
N PHE A 397 -7.41 36.82 2.79
CA PHE A 397 -8.84 36.90 2.57
C PHE A 397 -9.22 37.40 1.18
N ASN A 398 -10.09 36.65 0.50
CA ASN A 398 -10.60 36.97 -0.83
C ASN A 398 -11.71 38.05 -0.81
N ARG A 399 -11.57 39.08 -1.65
CA ARG A 399 -12.55 40.15 -1.93
C ARG A 399 -12.84 40.30 -3.43
N GLY A 400 -12.98 39.18 -4.14
CA GLY A 400 -13.26 39.15 -5.57
C GLY A 400 -12.01 39.55 -6.37
N LYS A 401 -11.98 40.73 -6.99
CA LYS A 401 -10.80 41.15 -7.76
C LYS A 401 -9.58 41.48 -6.88
N ILE A 402 -9.77 41.58 -5.56
CA ILE A 402 -8.75 41.92 -4.58
C ILE A 402 -8.49 40.72 -3.67
N MET A 403 -7.21 40.46 -3.36
CA MET A 403 -6.77 39.52 -2.33
C MET A 403 -6.06 40.31 -1.23
N GLY A 404 -6.54 40.22 0.01
CA GLY A 404 -5.80 40.73 1.16
C GLY A 404 -4.86 39.65 1.68
N VAL A 405 -3.56 39.86 1.64
CA VAL A 405 -2.55 38.96 2.23
C VAL A 405 -1.94 39.62 3.47
N SER A 406 -1.81 38.87 4.55
CA SER A 406 -1.50 39.41 5.88
C SER A 406 -0.44 38.57 6.59
N VAL A 407 0.37 39.24 7.41
CA VAL A 407 1.40 38.65 8.26
C VAL A 407 1.33 39.27 9.65
N THR A 408 1.54 38.45 10.69
CA THR A 408 1.75 38.91 12.06
C THR A 408 3.03 38.33 12.64
N ASN A 409 3.76 39.12 13.42
CA ASN A 409 4.86 38.65 14.26
C ASN A 409 4.44 38.51 15.74
N GLY A 410 3.14 38.57 16.02
CA GLY A 410 2.57 38.46 17.37
C GLY A 410 2.43 39.78 18.13
N ASP A 411 3.08 40.84 17.66
CA ASP A 411 2.99 42.20 18.22
C ASP A 411 2.40 43.18 17.21
N TRP A 412 2.67 42.98 15.93
CA TRP A 412 2.23 43.82 14.82
C TRP A 412 1.66 42.98 13.69
N ARG A 413 0.67 43.53 13.00
CA ARG A 413 0.05 42.91 11.83
C ARG A 413 0.14 43.84 10.62
N TYR A 414 0.69 43.32 9.53
CA TYR A 414 0.79 44.00 8.24
C TYR A 414 -0.06 43.30 7.19
N THR A 415 -0.82 44.06 6.39
CA THR A 415 -1.68 43.53 5.33
C THR A 415 -1.50 44.30 4.04
N GLU A 416 -1.27 43.60 2.93
CA GLU A 416 -1.32 44.17 1.59
C GLU A 416 -2.63 43.76 0.89
N TRP A 417 -3.36 44.74 0.36
CA TRP A 417 -4.52 44.51 -0.51
C TRP A 417 -4.07 44.56 -1.96
N ARG A 418 -3.97 43.38 -2.58
CA ARG A 418 -3.42 43.22 -3.91
C ARG A 418 -4.50 42.99 -4.95
N ASN A 419 -4.24 43.43 -6.18
CA ASN A 419 -4.96 42.92 -7.34
C ASN A 419 -4.72 41.40 -7.44
N ALA A 420 -5.79 40.60 -7.38
CA ALA A 420 -5.66 39.15 -7.29
C ALA A 420 -5.10 38.50 -8.56
N LYS A 421 -5.14 39.19 -9.70
CA LYS A 421 -4.60 38.71 -10.99
C LYS A 421 -3.14 39.10 -11.18
N THR A 422 -2.75 40.33 -10.82
CA THR A 422 -1.45 40.91 -11.15
C THR A 422 -0.50 41.06 -9.97
N GLN A 423 -0.93 40.68 -8.76
CA GLN A 423 -0.19 40.86 -7.49
C GLN A 423 0.10 42.33 -7.11
N ALA A 424 -0.29 43.31 -7.93
CA ALA A 424 -0.04 44.71 -7.67
C ALA A 424 -0.67 45.17 -6.35
N VAL A 425 0.15 45.69 -5.44
CA VAL A 425 -0.29 46.24 -4.15
C VAL A 425 -1.09 47.51 -4.41
N GLN A 426 -2.32 47.57 -3.89
CA GLN A 426 -3.21 48.72 -4.04
C GLN A 426 -3.39 49.52 -2.75
N TYR A 427 -3.19 48.86 -1.61
CA TYR A 427 -3.34 49.47 -0.30
C TYR A 427 -2.60 48.63 0.74
N THR A 428 -2.15 49.27 1.81
CA THR A 428 -1.40 48.66 2.89
C THR A 428 -2.00 49.04 4.24
N GLU A 429 -2.00 48.10 5.17
CA GLU A 429 -2.44 48.32 6.55
C GLU A 429 -1.38 47.81 7.53
N LEU A 430 -1.06 48.60 8.55
CA LEU A 430 -0.21 48.22 9.67
C LEU A 430 -0.93 48.52 10.98
N TYR A 431 -1.08 47.50 11.84
CA TYR A 431 -1.78 47.58 13.11
C TYR A 431 -0.91 47.10 14.28
N ASP A 432 -0.91 47.85 15.38
CA ASP A 432 -0.27 47.51 16.65
C ASP A 432 -1.20 46.65 17.51
N HIS A 433 -0.72 45.48 17.91
CA HIS A 433 -1.44 44.50 18.71
C HIS A 433 -0.73 44.15 20.04
N ARG A 434 0.26 44.92 20.46
CA ARG A 434 1.02 44.66 21.72
C ARG A 434 0.14 44.70 22.96
N HIS A 435 -0.94 45.47 22.94
CA HIS A 435 -1.81 45.70 24.11
C HIS A 435 -3.28 45.35 23.86
N SER A 436 -3.68 45.08 22.62
CA SER A 436 -5.08 44.86 22.24
C SER A 436 -5.19 44.11 20.93
N ASP A 437 -6.09 43.12 20.85
CA ASP A 437 -6.47 42.48 19.59
C ASP A 437 -7.40 43.39 18.74
N ILE A 438 -7.88 44.51 19.31
CA ILE A 438 -8.68 45.53 18.64
C ILE A 438 -7.78 46.67 18.13
N ALA A 439 -7.72 46.84 16.80
CA ALA A 439 -6.95 47.89 16.15
C ALA A 439 -7.66 49.25 16.18
N SER A 440 -6.94 50.34 16.48
CA SER A 440 -7.52 51.69 16.56
C SER A 440 -7.29 52.52 15.29
N ALA A 441 -6.14 52.36 14.63
CA ALA A 441 -5.78 53.11 13.44
C ALA A 441 -4.80 52.33 12.58
N ASN A 442 -4.94 52.44 11.26
CA ASN A 442 -3.93 52.03 10.31
C ASN A 442 -2.77 53.02 10.37
N VAL A 443 -1.57 52.52 10.65
CA VAL A 443 -0.36 53.35 10.74
C VAL A 443 0.63 53.12 9.61
N SER A 444 0.22 52.39 8.56
CA SER A 444 1.04 52.16 7.37
C SER A 444 1.40 53.48 6.66
N GLY A 445 2.63 53.59 6.19
CA GLY A 445 3.17 54.77 5.51
C GLY A 445 3.59 55.91 6.44
N LYS A 446 3.43 55.76 7.77
CA LYS A 446 3.95 56.74 8.73
C LYS A 446 5.43 56.52 8.99
N GLN A 447 6.21 57.59 8.92
CA GLN A 447 7.67 57.56 9.09
C GLN A 447 8.11 56.90 10.42
N GLU A 448 7.36 57.12 11.49
CA GLU A 448 7.63 56.55 12.82
C GLU A 448 7.58 55.00 12.89
N PHE A 449 6.96 54.34 11.90
CA PHE A 449 6.82 52.89 11.84
C PHE A 449 7.46 52.25 10.60
N GLU A 450 8.27 52.99 9.85
CA GLU A 450 8.85 52.55 8.56
C GLU A 450 9.67 51.26 8.70
N GLU A 451 10.50 51.14 9.75
CA GLU A 451 11.32 49.95 9.99
C GLU A 451 10.47 48.70 10.27
N ILE A 452 9.41 48.86 11.07
CA ILE A 452 8.48 47.77 11.43
C ILE A 452 7.72 47.33 10.19
N GLU A 453 7.20 48.28 9.41
CA GLU A 453 6.47 48.01 8.17
C GLU A 453 7.36 47.29 7.16
N ALA A 454 8.59 47.78 6.93
CA ALA A 454 9.53 47.19 6.00
C ALA A 454 9.90 45.75 6.40
N GLY A 455 10.15 45.51 7.69
CA GLY A 455 10.45 44.16 8.20
C GLY A 455 9.31 43.17 7.98
N LEU A 456 8.07 43.57 8.28
CA LEU A 456 6.89 42.74 8.03
C LEU A 456 6.60 42.57 6.55
N ALA A 457 6.80 43.60 5.72
CA ALA A 457 6.64 43.51 4.27
C ALA A 457 7.61 42.49 3.66
N VAL A 458 8.85 42.41 4.15
CA VAL A 458 9.81 41.37 3.74
C VAL A 458 9.30 39.98 4.10
N LEU A 459 8.82 39.78 5.34
CA LEU A 459 8.25 38.51 5.77
C LEU A 459 7.01 38.12 4.96
N LEU A 460 6.13 39.08 4.67
CA LEU A 460 4.93 38.88 3.86
C LEU A 460 5.28 38.51 2.42
N ARG A 461 6.20 39.24 1.78
CA ARG A 461 6.57 39.02 0.38
C ARG A 461 7.40 37.77 0.17
N LYS A 462 8.09 37.27 1.20
CA LYS A 462 8.69 35.93 1.18
C LYS A 462 7.63 34.83 1.07
N GLN A 463 6.50 34.99 1.76
CA GLN A 463 5.38 34.04 1.68
C GLN A 463 4.49 34.28 0.43
N PHE A 464 4.30 35.55 0.06
CA PHE A 464 3.48 36.00 -1.05
C PHE A 464 4.31 36.88 -2.01
N PRO A 465 5.13 36.30 -2.89
CA PRO A 465 5.95 37.06 -3.84
C PRO A 465 5.10 37.96 -4.75
N LEU A 466 5.65 39.10 -5.16
CA LEU A 466 4.96 40.05 -6.05
C LEU A 466 4.98 39.60 -7.52
N ASP A 467 5.87 38.69 -7.88
CA ASP A 467 5.98 38.03 -9.17
C ASP A 467 5.28 36.67 -9.21
N ALA A 468 4.59 36.30 -8.14
CA ALA A 468 3.80 35.06 -8.10
C ALA A 468 2.66 35.10 -9.13
N PRO A 469 2.22 33.93 -9.63
CA PRO A 469 1.08 33.89 -10.52
C PRO A 469 -0.22 34.41 -9.89
N SER A 470 -1.25 34.58 -10.71
CA SER A 470 -2.59 34.96 -10.26
C SER A 470 -3.08 34.05 -9.13
N PHE A 471 -3.71 34.61 -8.10
CA PHE A 471 -4.34 33.78 -7.05
C PHE A 471 -5.41 32.84 -7.63
N TYR A 472 -6.00 33.18 -8.77
CA TYR A 472 -7.01 32.41 -9.49
C TYR A 472 -6.47 31.46 -10.57
N GLU A 473 -5.15 31.35 -10.71
CA GLU A 473 -4.60 30.29 -11.53
C GLU A 473 -4.97 28.92 -10.95
N LYS A 474 -5.40 28.00 -11.82
CA LYS A 474 -5.73 26.63 -11.42
C LYS A 474 -4.44 25.91 -11.03
N ARG A 475 -4.46 25.25 -9.88
CA ARG A 475 -3.32 24.50 -9.35
C ARG A 475 -3.66 23.01 -9.37
N HIS A 476 -2.71 22.17 -9.73
CA HIS A 476 -2.82 20.72 -9.61
C HIS A 476 -1.79 20.25 -8.60
N ILE A 477 -2.20 20.15 -7.34
CA ILE A 477 -1.27 19.82 -6.25
C ILE A 477 -1.21 18.31 -6.05
N ASN A 478 0.01 17.79 -6.02
CA ASN A 478 0.32 16.46 -5.51
C ASN A 478 1.35 16.59 -4.40
N ASN A 479 0.94 16.27 -3.17
CA ASN A 479 1.78 16.45 -1.98
C ASN A 479 2.40 15.14 -1.46
N THR A 480 2.40 14.05 -2.23
CA THR A 480 2.97 12.75 -1.81
C THR A 480 4.50 12.71 -1.62
N ALA A 481 5.21 13.83 -1.78
CA ALA A 481 6.65 13.89 -2.00
C ALA A 481 7.57 13.73 -0.76
N SER A 482 7.11 13.15 0.36
CA SER A 482 7.96 12.99 1.57
C SER A 482 8.49 11.58 1.82
N THR A 483 8.19 10.62 0.95
CA THR A 483 8.69 9.23 1.03
C THR A 483 8.62 8.61 -0.37
N GLU A 484 9.34 9.21 -1.31
CA GLU A 484 9.42 8.68 -2.68
C GLU A 484 10.34 7.47 -2.68
N MET A 485 9.83 6.33 -3.16
CA MET A 485 10.70 5.19 -3.38
C MET A 485 11.53 5.41 -4.63
N VAL A 486 12.86 5.32 -4.50
CA VAL A 486 13.74 5.37 -5.67
C VAL A 486 14.22 3.97 -5.99
N LEU A 487 13.91 3.51 -7.20
CA LEU A 487 14.62 2.40 -7.84
C LEU A 487 15.71 2.98 -8.73
N SER A 488 16.95 2.63 -8.45
CA SER A 488 18.10 3.19 -9.18
C SER A 488 18.98 2.11 -9.78
N THR A 489 19.48 2.34 -10.99
CA THR A 489 20.50 1.49 -11.61
C THR A 489 21.52 2.35 -12.33
N ASP A 490 22.71 1.80 -12.51
CA ASP A 490 23.79 2.43 -13.24
C ASP A 490 24.15 1.55 -14.44
N PHE A 491 23.69 1.95 -15.63
CA PHE A 491 23.94 1.23 -16.88
C PHE A 491 25.37 1.45 -17.41
N THR A 492 26.16 2.31 -16.78
CA THR A 492 27.54 2.61 -17.19
C THR A 492 28.57 1.70 -16.52
N LYS A 493 28.15 0.91 -15.53
CA LYS A 493 29.05 0.03 -14.78
C LYS A 493 28.90 -1.42 -15.20
N ASP A 494 30.04 -2.08 -15.39
CA ASP A 494 30.07 -3.52 -15.71
C ASP A 494 29.80 -4.40 -14.47
N ASP A 495 30.04 -3.92 -13.26
CA ASP A 495 29.84 -4.71 -12.03
C ASP A 495 28.36 -4.91 -11.64
N THR A 496 27.46 -4.07 -12.18
CA THR A 496 26.01 -4.21 -12.04
C THR A 496 25.39 -5.09 -13.14
N LYS A 497 26.18 -5.53 -14.14
CA LYS A 497 25.68 -6.30 -15.28
C LYS A 497 25.40 -7.76 -14.90
N ILE A 498 24.15 -8.19 -15.09
CA ILE A 498 23.74 -9.58 -14.85
C ILE A 498 23.96 -10.43 -16.11
N GLY A 499 23.56 -9.92 -17.28
CA GLY A 499 23.67 -10.66 -18.55
C GLY A 499 22.45 -10.45 -19.46
N PRO A 500 22.37 -11.14 -20.61
CA PRO A 500 21.23 -11.01 -21.51
C PRO A 500 19.96 -11.57 -20.87
N LEU A 501 18.83 -10.90 -21.05
CA LEU A 501 17.52 -11.44 -20.73
C LEU A 501 17.24 -12.59 -21.70
N TYR A 502 17.02 -13.79 -21.15
CA TYR A 502 16.71 -14.99 -21.92
C TYR A 502 15.28 -15.46 -21.65
N ASP A 503 14.82 -16.38 -22.48
CA ASP A 503 13.44 -16.82 -22.52
C ASP A 503 13.22 -18.03 -21.61
N PHE A 504 12.83 -17.78 -20.37
CA PHE A 504 12.58 -18.82 -19.37
C PHE A 504 11.30 -19.64 -19.61
N PHE A 505 10.50 -19.27 -20.62
CA PHE A 505 9.11 -19.73 -20.78
C PHE A 505 8.82 -20.22 -22.21
N ASP A 506 9.84 -20.65 -22.93
CA ASP A 506 9.70 -21.15 -24.30
C ASP A 506 9.10 -22.57 -24.36
N VAL A 507 8.86 -23.21 -23.21
CA VAL A 507 8.33 -24.57 -23.11
C VAL A 507 6.84 -24.56 -22.75
N ALA A 508 6.06 -25.11 -23.67
CA ALA A 508 4.65 -25.40 -23.55
C ALA A 508 4.40 -26.51 -22.52
N VAL A 509 3.83 -26.11 -21.38
CA VAL A 509 2.94 -26.85 -20.47
C VAL A 509 2.88 -28.38 -20.63
N ARG A 510 3.12 -29.10 -19.52
CA ARG A 510 2.86 -30.55 -19.36
C ARG A 510 1.45 -30.93 -19.87
N THR A 511 1.36 -31.65 -20.99
CA THR A 511 0.09 -32.20 -21.52
C THR A 511 0.05 -33.72 -21.32
N GLU A 512 -1.08 -34.23 -20.82
CA GLU A 512 -1.25 -35.67 -20.66
C GLU A 512 -1.55 -36.34 -22.00
N ARG A 513 -0.94 -37.52 -22.23
CA ARG A 513 -1.40 -38.54 -23.20
C ARG A 513 -1.58 -38.06 -24.65
N GLY A 514 -0.67 -37.25 -25.18
CA GLY A 514 -0.70 -36.87 -26.61
C GLY A 514 -1.89 -35.98 -26.99
N ASN A 515 -2.35 -35.10 -26.09
CA ASN A 515 -3.42 -34.15 -26.39
C ASN A 515 -2.88 -32.76 -26.79
N PRO A 516 -2.73 -32.45 -28.09
CA PRO A 516 -2.22 -31.16 -28.57
C PRO A 516 -3.23 -30.01 -28.46
N LYS A 517 -4.46 -30.26 -27.98
CA LYS A 517 -5.54 -29.26 -27.98
C LYS A 517 -5.36 -28.13 -26.94
N SER A 518 -4.48 -28.30 -25.95
CA SER A 518 -4.16 -27.22 -25.01
C SER A 518 -2.89 -26.50 -25.46
N LYS A 519 -3.03 -25.37 -26.18
CA LYS A 519 -1.91 -24.54 -26.61
C LYS A 519 -1.56 -23.51 -25.52
N PRO A 520 -0.28 -23.33 -25.13
CA PRO A 520 0.14 -22.29 -24.18
C PRO A 520 0.15 -20.91 -24.86
N ALA A 521 0.41 -19.86 -24.08
CA ALA A 521 0.74 -18.55 -24.63
C ALA A 521 2.16 -18.61 -25.21
N THR A 522 2.28 -18.74 -26.53
CA THR A 522 3.58 -18.78 -27.19
C THR A 522 4.03 -17.43 -27.72
N PHE A 523 3.15 -16.41 -27.69
CA PHE A 523 3.42 -15.05 -28.17
C PHE A 523 4.03 -15.03 -29.59
N GLY A 524 3.56 -15.93 -30.46
CA GLY A 524 4.04 -16.06 -31.84
C GLY A 524 5.13 -17.12 -32.06
N ARG A 525 5.62 -17.78 -31.00
CA ARG A 525 6.60 -18.89 -31.11
C ARG A 525 5.93 -20.24 -31.40
N PRO A 526 6.64 -21.20 -32.00
CA PRO A 526 6.22 -22.60 -32.01
C PRO A 526 6.20 -23.17 -30.58
N PRO A 527 5.10 -23.76 -30.10
CA PRO A 527 5.04 -24.37 -28.76
C PRO A 527 5.97 -25.58 -28.66
N LYS A 528 6.71 -25.72 -27.55
CA LYS A 528 7.59 -26.88 -27.29
C LYS A 528 7.09 -27.75 -26.15
N VAL A 529 6.89 -29.05 -26.32
CA VAL A 529 6.32 -29.91 -25.27
C VAL A 529 7.38 -30.56 -24.36
N ASN A 530 7.10 -30.57 -23.06
CA ASN A 530 7.67 -31.53 -22.11
C ASN A 530 6.70 -32.70 -21.94
N THR A 531 7.06 -33.86 -22.50
CA THR A 531 6.21 -35.06 -22.45
C THR A 531 6.15 -35.65 -21.03
N VAL A 532 5.09 -36.37 -20.65
CA VAL A 532 5.04 -37.04 -19.33
C VAL A 532 4.32 -38.39 -19.44
N ARG A 533 4.82 -39.43 -18.75
CA ARG A 533 4.33 -40.82 -18.81
C ARG A 533 4.36 -41.41 -20.22
N MET A 534 5.46 -41.19 -20.94
CA MET A 534 5.59 -41.56 -22.36
C MET A 534 5.75 -43.06 -22.59
N LEU A 535 6.32 -43.77 -21.62
CA LEU A 535 6.70 -45.18 -21.81
C LEU A 535 5.56 -46.14 -21.46
N GLY A 536 4.71 -45.78 -20.49
CA GLY A 536 3.61 -46.62 -20.00
C GLY A 536 3.42 -46.49 -18.49
N GLY A 537 3.03 -47.58 -17.85
CA GLY A 537 3.01 -47.68 -16.39
C GLY A 537 1.93 -46.80 -15.75
N TRP A 538 0.79 -46.60 -16.42
CA TRP A 538 -0.25 -45.65 -15.99
C TRP A 538 -1.07 -46.13 -14.79
N TYR A 539 -1.57 -45.21 -13.96
CA TYR A 539 -2.23 -45.48 -12.67
C TYR A 539 -3.39 -46.50 -12.71
N ASN A 540 -4.12 -46.58 -13.82
CA ASN A 540 -5.26 -47.49 -14.01
C ASN A 540 -4.85 -48.87 -14.53
N GLN A 541 -3.54 -49.16 -14.62
CA GLN A 541 -3.00 -50.38 -15.25
C GLN A 541 -3.47 -50.58 -16.69
N ASP A 542 -3.72 -49.48 -17.38
CA ASP A 542 -4.03 -49.49 -18.81
C ASP A 542 -2.77 -49.79 -19.62
N LEU A 543 -2.73 -50.99 -20.19
CA LEU A 543 -1.62 -51.51 -20.97
C LEU A 543 -1.63 -51.03 -22.42
N THR A 544 -2.69 -50.34 -22.88
CA THR A 544 -2.77 -49.87 -24.28
C THR A 544 -1.70 -48.83 -24.60
N GLY A 545 -1.24 -48.11 -23.58
CA GLY A 545 -0.15 -47.14 -23.68
C GLY A 545 1.25 -47.69 -23.46
N ASP A 546 1.37 -48.92 -22.93
CA ASP A 546 2.64 -49.54 -22.58
C ASP A 546 3.43 -49.87 -23.85
N THR A 547 4.64 -49.33 -23.91
CA THR A 547 5.60 -49.56 -25.00
C THR A 547 6.42 -50.83 -24.80
N TYR A 548 6.08 -51.60 -23.76
CA TYR A 548 6.76 -52.83 -23.38
C TYR A 548 5.77 -53.81 -22.78
N GLN A 549 5.72 -55.02 -23.34
CA GLN A 549 4.81 -56.08 -22.89
C GLN A 549 5.59 -57.38 -22.63
N TRP A 550 5.02 -58.27 -21.82
CA TRP A 550 5.51 -59.62 -21.58
C TRP A 550 4.54 -60.61 -22.22
N ASP A 551 5.02 -61.45 -23.15
CA ASP A 551 4.17 -62.41 -23.88
C ASP A 551 4.02 -63.77 -23.16
N GLY A 552 4.75 -63.99 -22.07
CA GLY A 552 4.83 -65.27 -21.37
C GLY A 552 6.25 -65.84 -21.35
N GLU A 553 7.05 -65.55 -22.37
CA GLU A 553 8.39 -66.13 -22.58
C GLU A 553 9.49 -65.07 -22.75
N LYS A 554 9.15 -63.97 -23.43
CA LYS A 554 10.07 -62.87 -23.70
C LYS A 554 9.37 -61.53 -23.62
N TYR A 555 10.20 -60.52 -23.65
CA TYR A 555 9.76 -59.15 -23.71
C TYR A 555 9.52 -58.69 -25.15
N VAL A 556 8.46 -57.93 -25.38
CA VAL A 556 8.04 -57.43 -26.70
C VAL A 556 7.91 -55.90 -26.67
N TYR A 557 8.63 -55.22 -27.58
CA TYR A 557 8.59 -53.75 -27.71
C TYR A 557 7.38 -53.30 -28.54
N ASN A 558 6.70 -52.25 -28.07
CA ASN A 558 5.63 -51.55 -28.76
C ASN A 558 5.96 -50.05 -28.86
N PHE A 559 7.09 -49.72 -29.49
CA PHE A 559 7.53 -48.32 -29.61
C PHE A 559 6.60 -47.45 -30.48
N ALA A 560 5.82 -48.08 -31.37
CA ALA A 560 4.81 -47.40 -32.18
C ALA A 560 3.81 -46.58 -31.32
N ALA A 561 3.45 -47.07 -30.13
CA ALA A 561 2.57 -46.35 -29.22
C ALA A 561 3.19 -45.03 -28.72
N ALA A 562 4.50 -44.99 -28.46
CA ALA A 562 5.20 -43.77 -28.07
C ALA A 562 5.40 -42.81 -29.25
N THR A 563 5.75 -43.32 -30.43
CA THR A 563 5.97 -42.46 -31.61
C THR A 563 4.65 -41.89 -32.13
N GLN A 564 3.53 -42.62 -32.07
CA GLN A 564 2.20 -42.05 -32.37
C GLN A 564 1.86 -40.85 -31.48
N ARG A 565 2.25 -40.91 -30.19
CA ARG A 565 2.09 -39.76 -29.27
C ARG A 565 3.01 -38.60 -29.68
N ILE A 566 4.27 -38.88 -29.99
CA ILE A 566 5.22 -37.85 -30.46
C ILE A 566 4.73 -37.18 -31.75
N ASP A 567 4.31 -37.99 -32.72
CA ASP A 567 3.78 -37.54 -34.01
C ASP A 567 2.55 -36.64 -33.81
N SER A 568 1.67 -36.95 -32.85
CA SER A 568 0.50 -36.10 -32.56
C SER A 568 0.84 -34.65 -32.19
N TRP A 569 1.99 -34.39 -31.57
CA TRP A 569 2.44 -33.03 -31.28
C TRP A 569 3.10 -32.40 -32.51
N ILE A 570 4.00 -33.13 -33.17
CA ILE A 570 4.71 -32.65 -34.37
C ILE A 570 3.72 -32.27 -35.48
N ASP A 571 2.71 -33.10 -35.71
CA ASP A 571 1.65 -32.88 -36.71
C ASP A 571 0.76 -31.66 -36.39
N ASN A 572 0.80 -31.18 -35.14
CA ASN A 572 0.06 -30.00 -34.68
C ASN A 572 0.94 -28.75 -34.53
N ASP A 573 2.12 -28.74 -35.17
CA ASP A 573 3.09 -27.64 -35.18
C ASP A 573 3.71 -27.35 -33.80
N TRP A 574 3.98 -28.42 -33.05
CA TRP A 574 4.78 -28.36 -31.82
C TRP A 574 6.18 -28.95 -32.06
N ASP A 575 7.15 -28.47 -31.31
CA ASP A 575 8.45 -29.13 -31.18
C ASP A 575 8.52 -29.95 -29.87
N ILE A 576 9.42 -30.93 -29.82
CA ILE A 576 9.68 -31.70 -28.61
C ILE A 576 10.86 -31.05 -27.88
N PHE A 577 10.62 -30.53 -26.67
CA PHE A 577 11.72 -30.04 -25.83
C PHE A 577 12.38 -31.20 -25.08
N GLN A 578 11.55 -32.02 -24.44
CA GLN A 578 12.00 -33.04 -23.50
C GLN A 578 11.12 -34.29 -23.53
N ILE A 579 11.79 -35.45 -23.65
CA ILE A 579 11.21 -36.77 -23.47
C ILE A 579 11.42 -37.21 -22.03
N VAL A 580 10.34 -37.44 -21.29
CA VAL A 580 10.41 -37.92 -19.91
C VAL A 580 10.33 -39.45 -19.90
N LEU A 581 11.38 -40.05 -19.38
CA LEU A 581 11.55 -41.48 -19.14
C LEU A 581 11.19 -41.76 -17.68
N ASP A 582 9.94 -41.49 -17.34
CA ASP A 582 9.34 -41.79 -16.04
C ASP A 582 8.66 -43.17 -16.07
N ASN A 583 7.95 -43.51 -14.99
CA ASN A 583 7.16 -44.73 -14.75
C ASN A 583 7.43 -45.89 -15.72
N PRO A 584 8.20 -46.90 -15.32
CA PRO A 584 8.41 -48.07 -16.16
C PRO A 584 7.08 -48.71 -16.57
N PRO A 585 6.93 -49.23 -17.81
CA PRO A 585 5.81 -50.08 -18.17
C PRO A 585 5.56 -51.19 -17.15
N TRP A 586 4.31 -51.63 -17.00
CA TRP A 586 3.92 -52.56 -15.94
C TRP A 586 4.63 -53.92 -16.03
N ALA A 587 5.04 -54.33 -17.23
CA ALA A 587 5.83 -55.54 -17.45
C ALA A 587 7.18 -55.55 -16.70
N PHE A 588 7.73 -54.37 -16.34
CA PHE A 588 8.97 -54.26 -15.55
C PHE A 588 8.77 -54.47 -14.04
N GLN A 589 7.55 -54.49 -13.52
CA GLN A 589 7.30 -54.88 -12.11
C GLN A 589 7.23 -56.39 -11.89
N ARG A 590 7.28 -57.20 -12.96
CA ARG A 590 7.15 -58.65 -12.85
C ARG A 590 8.24 -59.21 -11.93
N GLY A 591 7.82 -60.04 -10.97
CA GLY A 591 8.72 -60.72 -10.04
C GLY A 591 8.93 -60.01 -8.70
N HIS A 592 8.39 -58.79 -8.53
CA HIS A 592 8.34 -58.15 -7.22
C HIS A 592 7.39 -58.89 -6.28
N THR A 593 7.82 -59.06 -5.02
CA THR A 593 7.00 -59.58 -3.93
C THR A 593 6.56 -58.42 -3.04
N PHE A 594 5.33 -58.47 -2.51
CA PHE A 594 4.72 -57.39 -1.75
C PHE A 594 4.28 -57.84 -0.36
N VAL A 595 4.51 -57.00 0.65
CA VAL A 595 4.15 -57.22 2.06
C VAL A 595 3.27 -56.08 2.60
N GLU A 596 2.49 -56.35 3.66
CA GLU A 596 1.61 -55.32 4.25
C GLU A 596 2.41 -54.32 5.11
N GLU A 597 3.44 -54.80 5.83
CA GLU A 597 4.26 -54.01 6.76
C GLU A 597 5.75 -54.08 6.38
N PRO A 598 6.57 -53.06 6.73
CA PRO A 598 8.00 -53.02 6.40
C PRO A 598 8.78 -54.22 6.96
N ASP A 599 9.45 -54.99 6.10
CA ASP A 599 10.32 -56.12 6.47
C ASP A 599 11.78 -55.95 6.03
N GLY A 600 12.11 -54.83 5.37
CA GLY A 600 13.44 -54.52 4.85
C GLY A 600 13.81 -55.19 3.53
N ALA A 601 13.00 -56.11 3.00
CA ALA A 601 13.32 -56.94 1.84
C ALA A 601 12.30 -56.81 0.68
N HIS A 602 11.03 -56.62 0.97
CA HIS A 602 9.95 -56.64 -0.02
C HIS A 602 9.15 -55.33 -0.03
N TYR A 603 8.71 -54.87 -1.19
CA TYR A 603 7.96 -53.60 -1.29
C TYR A 603 6.59 -53.67 -0.60
N LEU A 604 6.08 -52.53 -0.16
CA LEU A 604 4.79 -52.48 0.51
C LEU A 604 3.65 -52.65 -0.50
N LYS A 605 2.58 -53.37 -0.12
CA LYS A 605 1.42 -53.58 -0.99
C LYS A 605 0.77 -52.27 -1.44
N LYS A 606 0.79 -51.24 -0.57
CA LYS A 606 0.32 -49.88 -0.88
C LYS A 606 1.14 -49.18 -1.98
N ASP A 607 2.36 -49.65 -2.27
CA ASP A 607 3.29 -49.09 -3.26
C ASP A 607 3.17 -49.74 -4.64
N LYS A 608 2.39 -50.82 -4.74
CA LYS A 608 2.18 -51.54 -6.00
C LYS A 608 1.64 -50.63 -7.10
N VAL A 609 0.72 -49.72 -6.75
CA VAL A 609 0.13 -48.73 -7.66
C VAL A 609 0.13 -47.36 -6.98
N GLY A 610 0.97 -46.45 -7.48
CA GLY A 610 1.02 -45.06 -7.01
C GLY A 610 -0.11 -44.21 -7.60
N VAL A 611 -0.20 -42.95 -7.15
CA VAL A 611 -1.20 -41.97 -7.63
C VAL A 611 -1.11 -41.76 -9.14
N TYR A 612 0.10 -41.79 -9.68
CA TYR A 612 0.37 -41.51 -11.08
C TYR A 612 0.74 -42.73 -11.91
N GLY A 613 0.84 -43.92 -11.30
CA GLY A 613 1.26 -45.13 -12.01
C GLY A 613 2.27 -45.99 -11.26
N ASN A 614 3.03 -46.76 -12.04
CA ASN A 614 4.15 -47.56 -11.58
C ASN A 614 5.27 -46.64 -11.06
N GLY A 615 5.45 -46.61 -9.74
CA GLY A 615 6.50 -45.84 -9.06
C GLY A 615 7.62 -46.70 -8.48
N LEU A 616 7.84 -47.91 -9.00
CA LEU A 616 8.89 -48.82 -8.54
C LEU A 616 9.98 -48.97 -9.61
N PRO A 617 11.23 -49.25 -9.21
CA PRO A 617 12.28 -49.57 -10.17
C PRO A 617 11.93 -50.85 -10.95
N PRO A 618 12.44 -50.96 -12.19
CA PRO A 618 12.36 -52.22 -12.93
C PRO A 618 12.98 -53.37 -12.13
N ASN A 619 12.28 -54.50 -12.04
CA ASN A 619 12.80 -55.69 -11.37
C ASN A 619 14.01 -56.29 -12.11
N ASP A 620 14.09 -56.10 -13.43
CA ASP A 620 15.26 -56.44 -14.24
C ASP A 620 15.90 -55.17 -14.82
N ALA A 621 16.96 -54.71 -14.16
CA ALA A 621 17.71 -53.52 -14.57
C ALA A 621 18.42 -53.70 -15.92
N LYS A 622 18.82 -54.94 -16.29
CA LYS A 622 19.49 -55.20 -17.57
C LYS A 622 18.49 -55.13 -18.72
N ALA A 623 17.31 -55.73 -18.54
CA ALA A 623 16.23 -55.62 -19.52
C ALA A 623 15.81 -54.16 -19.73
N TRP A 624 15.70 -53.38 -18.65
CA TRP A 624 15.43 -51.93 -18.75
C TRP A 624 16.50 -51.19 -19.54
N ASN A 625 17.78 -51.47 -19.27
CA ASN A 625 18.88 -50.83 -19.97
C ASN A 625 18.81 -51.10 -21.49
N LYS A 626 18.62 -52.37 -21.88
CA LYS A 626 18.48 -52.76 -23.29
C LYS A 626 17.26 -52.10 -23.94
N TYR A 627 16.12 -52.10 -23.25
CA TYR A 627 14.90 -51.44 -23.70
C TYR A 627 15.11 -49.95 -23.99
N ILE A 628 15.81 -49.22 -23.11
CA ILE A 628 16.11 -47.80 -23.34
C ILE A 628 17.03 -47.61 -24.54
N GLN A 629 18.08 -48.43 -24.70
CA GLN A 629 18.93 -48.37 -25.89
C GLN A 629 18.13 -48.58 -27.19
N ASP A 630 17.24 -49.57 -27.20
CA ASP A 630 16.41 -49.88 -28.36
C ASP A 630 15.39 -48.77 -28.63
N PHE A 631 14.84 -48.16 -27.58
CA PHE A 631 13.92 -47.04 -27.71
C PHE A 631 14.61 -45.81 -28.31
N ILE A 632 15.80 -45.43 -27.83
CA ILE A 632 16.56 -44.31 -28.40
C ILE A 632 16.96 -44.60 -29.85
N THR A 633 17.38 -45.82 -30.15
CA THR A 633 17.68 -46.25 -31.53
C THR A 633 16.45 -46.08 -32.43
N HIS A 634 15.29 -46.53 -31.97
CA HIS A 634 14.02 -46.39 -32.70
C HIS A 634 13.65 -44.91 -32.96
N LEU A 635 13.86 -44.04 -31.98
CA LEU A 635 13.65 -42.59 -32.17
C LEU A 635 14.60 -42.03 -33.24
N ILE A 636 15.88 -42.43 -33.23
CA ILE A 636 16.87 -41.97 -34.22
C ILE A 636 16.51 -42.45 -35.63
N GLU A 637 16.10 -43.72 -35.76
CA GLU A 637 15.65 -44.29 -37.03
C GLU A 637 14.41 -43.57 -37.58
N ARG A 638 13.47 -43.17 -36.72
CA ARG A 638 12.23 -42.50 -37.15
C ARG A 638 12.38 -41.00 -37.40
N TYR A 639 13.13 -40.29 -36.57
CA TYR A 639 13.16 -38.81 -36.57
C TYR A 639 14.50 -38.21 -37.01
N GLY A 640 15.54 -39.04 -37.17
CA GLY A 640 16.89 -38.61 -37.50
C GLY A 640 17.72 -38.22 -36.28
N LYS A 641 19.02 -38.55 -36.32
CA LYS A 641 19.95 -38.37 -35.19
C LYS A 641 20.05 -36.93 -34.71
N GLU A 642 20.12 -35.95 -35.62
CA GLU A 642 20.27 -34.54 -35.26
C GLU A 642 19.04 -34.01 -34.51
N ARG A 643 17.84 -34.38 -34.97
CA ARG A 643 16.58 -34.00 -34.31
C ARG A 643 16.43 -34.65 -32.94
N VAL A 644 16.76 -35.93 -32.80
CA VAL A 644 16.71 -36.59 -31.48
C VAL A 644 17.79 -36.04 -30.54
N ALA A 645 18.95 -35.64 -31.06
CA ALA A 645 20.02 -35.01 -30.28
C ALA A 645 19.68 -33.58 -29.82
N SER A 646 18.75 -32.88 -30.49
CA SER A 646 18.26 -31.58 -30.01
C SER A 646 17.26 -31.72 -28.86
N TRP A 647 16.64 -32.89 -28.69
CA TRP A 647 15.77 -33.20 -27.57
C TRP A 647 16.55 -33.52 -26.30
N ARG A 648 15.89 -33.35 -25.15
CA ARG A 648 16.43 -33.67 -23.83
C ARG A 648 15.74 -34.91 -23.26
N PHE A 649 16.43 -35.66 -22.41
CA PHE A 649 15.88 -36.83 -21.75
C PHE A 649 15.87 -36.65 -20.24
N ARG A 650 14.70 -36.71 -19.62
CA ARG A 650 14.57 -36.61 -18.17
C ARG A 650 14.26 -37.96 -17.56
N VAL A 651 15.02 -38.35 -16.55
CA VAL A 651 14.77 -39.59 -15.79
C VAL A 651 14.03 -39.22 -14.51
N GLY A 652 12.78 -39.67 -14.41
CA GLY A 652 11.90 -39.36 -13.28
C GLY A 652 11.21 -38.00 -13.31
N SER A 653 10.23 -37.81 -12.43
CA SER A 653 9.49 -36.56 -12.21
C SER A 653 9.09 -36.46 -10.74
N GLU A 654 9.47 -35.39 -10.03
CA GLU A 654 9.22 -35.21 -8.59
C GLU A 654 9.42 -36.50 -7.75
N ILE A 655 10.52 -37.21 -7.98
CA ILE A 655 10.69 -38.58 -7.48
C ILE A 655 10.55 -38.68 -5.96
N ASP A 656 10.99 -37.67 -5.23
CA ASP A 656 10.92 -37.56 -3.78
C ASP A 656 9.54 -37.18 -3.23
N THR A 657 8.51 -36.98 -4.08
CA THR A 657 7.09 -36.92 -3.68
C THR A 657 6.53 -38.33 -3.47
N ARG A 658 6.94 -38.98 -2.38
CA ARG A 658 6.62 -40.39 -2.08
C ARG A 658 5.25 -40.56 -1.41
N PRO A 659 4.45 -41.60 -1.76
CA PRO A 659 4.70 -42.64 -2.77
C PRO A 659 4.11 -42.27 -4.15
N GLN A 660 3.81 -41.00 -4.40
CA GLN A 660 2.99 -40.58 -5.55
C GLN A 660 3.72 -40.79 -6.88
N HIS A 661 5.02 -40.52 -6.91
CA HIS A 661 5.88 -40.61 -8.09
C HIS A 661 6.91 -41.74 -8.02
N TRP A 662 7.47 -41.99 -6.84
CA TRP A 662 8.40 -43.09 -6.59
C TRP A 662 8.19 -43.62 -5.19
N SER A 663 8.26 -44.94 -5.03
CA SER A 663 8.01 -45.60 -3.75
C SER A 663 9.26 -46.28 -3.18
N ALA A 664 10.23 -46.63 -4.03
CA ALA A 664 11.50 -47.20 -3.58
C ALA A 664 12.41 -46.15 -2.92
N SER A 665 13.52 -46.58 -2.34
CA SER A 665 14.47 -45.70 -1.65
C SER A 665 15.21 -44.77 -2.60
N ARG A 666 15.84 -43.74 -2.04
CA ARG A 666 16.70 -42.79 -2.77
C ARG A 666 17.84 -43.47 -3.51
N GLU A 667 18.51 -44.43 -2.88
CA GLU A 667 19.63 -45.16 -3.49
C GLU A 667 19.17 -45.97 -4.71
N GLU A 668 18.02 -46.64 -4.61
CA GLU A 668 17.43 -47.39 -5.73
C GLU A 668 17.07 -46.48 -6.90
N PHE A 669 16.60 -45.24 -6.63
CA PHE A 669 16.40 -44.27 -7.69
C PHE A 669 17.72 -43.83 -8.34
N PHE A 670 18.77 -43.58 -7.54
CA PHE A 670 20.06 -43.17 -8.06
C PHE A 670 20.67 -44.26 -8.96
N ASP A 671 20.54 -45.52 -8.59
CA ASP A 671 20.94 -46.65 -9.42
C ASP A 671 20.12 -46.74 -10.72
N HIS A 672 18.80 -46.55 -10.63
CA HIS A 672 17.94 -46.47 -11.80
C HIS A 672 18.35 -45.32 -12.74
N TYR A 673 18.69 -44.16 -12.19
CA TYR A 673 19.18 -43.00 -12.93
C TYR A 673 20.48 -43.33 -13.67
N ARG A 674 21.50 -43.84 -12.97
CA ARG A 674 22.78 -44.26 -13.56
C ARG A 674 22.58 -45.25 -14.69
N ASN A 675 21.75 -46.28 -14.46
CA ASN A 675 21.49 -47.32 -15.45
C ASN A 675 20.82 -46.74 -16.72
N THR A 676 19.84 -45.86 -16.54
CA THR A 676 19.11 -45.23 -17.65
C THR A 676 20.01 -44.26 -18.43
N VAL A 677 20.81 -43.45 -17.75
CA VAL A 677 21.77 -42.54 -18.40
C VAL A 677 22.82 -43.30 -19.20
N ALA A 678 23.36 -44.39 -18.65
CA ALA A 678 24.30 -45.24 -19.36
C ALA A 678 23.68 -45.83 -20.65
N ALA A 679 22.42 -46.29 -20.59
CA ALA A 679 21.69 -46.77 -21.76
C ALA A 679 21.55 -45.68 -22.84
N ILE A 680 21.10 -44.47 -22.46
CA ILE A 680 20.93 -43.35 -23.41
C ILE A 680 22.27 -43.00 -24.07
N LYS A 681 23.32 -42.77 -23.26
CA LYS A 681 24.63 -42.32 -23.77
C LYS A 681 25.39 -43.40 -24.55
N THR A 682 25.02 -44.67 -24.41
CA THR A 682 25.55 -45.76 -25.27
C THR A 682 25.12 -45.57 -26.72
N VAL A 683 23.87 -45.14 -26.95
CA VAL A 683 23.32 -44.95 -28.30
C VAL A 683 23.53 -43.52 -28.81
N LEU A 684 23.36 -42.54 -27.92
CA LEU A 684 23.45 -41.12 -28.24
C LEU A 684 24.33 -40.38 -27.22
N PRO A 685 25.67 -40.42 -27.37
CA PRO A 685 26.60 -39.84 -26.40
C PRO A 685 26.39 -38.34 -26.14
N SER A 686 25.94 -37.60 -27.15
CA SER A 686 25.66 -36.16 -27.09
C SER A 686 24.31 -35.81 -26.45
N ALA A 687 23.49 -36.80 -26.06
CA ALA A 687 22.18 -36.56 -25.47
C ALA A 687 22.32 -35.81 -24.13
N LYS A 688 21.49 -34.78 -23.97
CA LYS A 688 21.32 -34.06 -22.70
C LYS A 688 20.38 -34.86 -21.78
N VAL A 689 20.85 -35.18 -20.59
CA VAL A 689 20.12 -35.98 -19.59
C VAL A 689 20.01 -35.25 -18.26
N GLY A 690 18.92 -35.45 -17.52
CA GLY A 690 18.74 -34.78 -16.24
C GLY A 690 17.66 -35.41 -15.37
N ALA A 691 17.50 -34.86 -14.17
CA ALA A 691 16.57 -35.36 -13.16
C ALA A 691 15.68 -34.22 -12.61
N HIS A 692 14.52 -34.59 -12.06
CA HIS A 692 13.57 -33.66 -11.48
C HIS A 692 13.12 -34.14 -10.10
N PHE A 693 13.36 -33.28 -9.10
CA PHE A 693 13.16 -33.54 -7.67
C PHE A 693 12.23 -32.50 -7.04
N ARG A 694 12.05 -32.59 -5.72
CA ARG A 694 11.48 -31.55 -4.88
C ARG A 694 12.54 -30.56 -4.43
N GLU A 695 12.06 -29.38 -4.05
CA GLU A 695 12.82 -28.31 -3.43
C GLU A 695 13.59 -28.79 -2.18
N ALA A 696 14.74 -28.18 -1.88
CA ALA A 696 15.64 -28.65 -0.81
C ALA A 696 14.98 -28.67 0.59
N SER A 697 13.98 -27.81 0.81
CA SER A 697 13.23 -27.75 2.05
C SER A 697 12.19 -28.86 2.21
N HIS A 698 11.92 -29.66 1.17
CA HIS A 698 10.88 -30.69 1.19
C HIS A 698 11.13 -31.75 2.26
N LYS A 699 10.08 -32.06 3.03
CA LYS A 699 10.07 -33.09 4.07
C LYS A 699 8.98 -34.11 3.76
N SER A 700 9.37 -35.34 3.47
CA SER A 700 8.44 -36.43 3.27
C SER A 700 7.95 -36.99 4.60
N LYS A 701 6.67 -37.36 4.66
CA LYS A 701 6.09 -38.13 5.78
C LYS A 701 6.04 -39.62 5.48
N TYR A 702 6.41 -40.02 4.26
CA TYR A 702 6.32 -41.39 3.79
C TYR A 702 7.34 -42.29 4.51
N VAL A 703 6.89 -43.50 4.87
CA VAL A 703 7.74 -44.57 5.43
C VAL A 703 7.73 -45.72 4.43
N ASP A 704 8.93 -46.14 4.06
CA ASP A 704 9.14 -47.17 3.04
C ASP A 704 9.29 -48.57 3.61
N TYR A 705 9.51 -49.53 2.71
CA TYR A 705 9.61 -50.94 3.06
C TYR A 705 10.80 -51.30 3.95
N LYS A 706 11.80 -50.41 4.05
CA LYS A 706 12.93 -50.52 5.00
C LYS A 706 12.67 -49.81 6.32
N GLY A 707 11.50 -49.19 6.49
CA GLY A 707 11.16 -48.37 7.65
C GLY A 707 11.78 -46.96 7.63
N ASN A 708 12.36 -46.54 6.50
CA ASN A 708 13.06 -45.27 6.39
C ASN A 708 12.11 -44.12 6.01
N LYS A 709 12.46 -42.91 6.47
CA LYS A 709 11.89 -41.64 6.03
C LYS A 709 12.99 -40.83 5.34
N GLU A 710 12.76 -40.43 4.10
CA GLU A 710 13.74 -39.69 3.30
C GLU A 710 13.20 -38.31 2.92
N ASN A 711 13.99 -37.27 3.15
CA ASN A 711 13.69 -35.89 2.74
C ASN A 711 14.06 -35.69 1.26
N ALA A 712 14.07 -34.44 0.78
CA ALA A 712 14.43 -34.06 -0.58
C ALA A 712 15.70 -34.75 -1.10
N TYR A 713 15.68 -35.20 -2.37
CA TYR A 713 16.75 -36.00 -2.97
C TYR A 713 17.85 -35.16 -3.62
N ALA A 714 17.55 -33.94 -4.08
CA ALA A 714 18.42 -33.15 -4.95
C ALA A 714 19.84 -32.95 -4.38
N THR A 715 19.99 -32.54 -3.12
CA THR A 715 21.31 -32.29 -2.50
C THR A 715 22.16 -33.55 -2.36
N TYR A 716 21.52 -34.69 -2.08
CA TYR A 716 22.18 -35.98 -2.00
C TYR A 716 22.55 -36.52 -3.40
N PHE A 717 21.69 -36.29 -4.39
CA PHE A 717 21.92 -36.69 -5.77
C PHE A 717 23.17 -36.02 -6.33
N ILE A 718 23.36 -34.72 -6.06
CA ILE A 718 24.54 -33.96 -6.51
C ILE A 718 25.83 -34.61 -5.99
N THR A 719 25.90 -34.86 -4.68
CA THR A 719 27.06 -35.50 -4.03
C THR A 719 27.31 -36.90 -4.61
N TRP A 720 26.24 -37.71 -4.71
CA TRP A 720 26.32 -39.07 -5.23
C TRP A 720 26.76 -39.10 -6.70
N ALA A 721 26.23 -38.22 -7.55
CA ALA A 721 26.53 -38.17 -8.97
C ALA A 721 28.00 -37.86 -9.22
N LYS A 722 28.58 -36.90 -8.47
CA LYS A 722 30.00 -36.58 -8.53
C LYS A 722 30.87 -37.75 -8.07
N GLN A 723 30.54 -38.37 -6.93
CA GLN A 723 31.28 -39.53 -6.39
C GLN A 723 31.28 -40.73 -7.33
N ASN A 724 30.16 -40.96 -8.02
CA ASN A 724 29.97 -42.10 -8.92
C ASN A 724 30.26 -41.79 -10.39
N LYS A 725 30.71 -40.56 -10.71
CA LYS A 725 30.98 -40.08 -12.08
C LYS A 725 29.79 -40.26 -13.02
N VAL A 726 28.58 -40.02 -12.52
CA VAL A 726 27.34 -40.11 -13.29
C VAL A 726 27.00 -38.71 -13.81
N PRO A 727 26.97 -38.50 -15.14
CA PRO A 727 26.72 -37.18 -15.70
C PRO A 727 25.25 -36.79 -15.59
N TYR A 728 25.02 -35.48 -15.41
CA TYR A 728 23.74 -34.83 -15.59
C TYR A 728 23.98 -33.44 -16.21
N ASP A 729 23.17 -33.10 -17.21
CA ASP A 729 23.22 -31.84 -17.97
C ASP A 729 22.23 -30.80 -17.42
N PHE A 730 21.26 -31.24 -16.62
CA PHE A 730 20.32 -30.36 -15.92
C PHE A 730 19.73 -31.01 -14.67
N LEU A 731 19.34 -30.17 -13.73
CA LEU A 731 18.64 -30.55 -12.51
C LEU A 731 17.45 -29.62 -12.31
N ALA A 732 16.28 -30.19 -12.01
CA ALA A 732 15.07 -29.41 -11.86
C ALA A 732 14.33 -29.66 -10.55
N ILE A 733 13.57 -28.66 -10.10
CA ILE A 733 12.64 -28.78 -8.98
C ILE A 733 11.19 -28.47 -9.38
N SER A 734 10.27 -28.82 -8.50
CA SER A 734 8.92 -28.26 -8.50
C SER A 734 8.78 -27.12 -7.51
N TYR A 735 8.00 -26.11 -7.87
CA TYR A 735 7.75 -24.93 -7.05
C TYR A 735 6.27 -24.51 -7.09
N TYR A 736 5.59 -24.71 -5.96
CA TYR A 736 4.17 -24.41 -5.78
C TYR A 736 3.93 -23.39 -4.66
N PRO A 737 4.33 -22.12 -4.86
CA PRO A 737 4.19 -21.11 -3.83
C PRO A 737 2.73 -20.90 -3.43
N HIS A 738 2.50 -20.74 -2.13
CA HIS A 738 1.18 -20.58 -1.55
C HIS A 738 0.95 -19.14 -1.08
N ILE A 739 -0.05 -18.44 -1.64
CA ILE A 739 -0.27 -17.00 -1.38
C ILE A 739 -0.53 -16.67 0.10
N THR A 740 -1.06 -17.64 0.86
CA THR A 740 -1.32 -17.46 2.31
C THR A 740 -0.11 -17.78 3.19
N HIS A 741 1.05 -18.11 2.62
CA HIS A 741 2.29 -18.39 3.34
C HIS A 741 3.30 -17.25 3.11
N PRO A 742 3.35 -16.21 3.97
CA PRO A 742 4.19 -15.03 3.75
C PRO A 742 5.68 -15.33 3.55
N HIS A 743 6.18 -16.42 4.14
CA HIS A 743 7.58 -16.83 4.01
C HIS A 743 7.92 -17.39 2.62
N GLU A 744 6.93 -17.88 1.87
CA GLU A 744 7.08 -18.32 0.47
C GLU A 744 6.95 -17.12 -0.50
N MET A 745 6.50 -15.96 -0.02
CA MET A 745 6.35 -14.73 -0.80
C MET A 745 7.59 -13.81 -0.72
N ASP A 746 8.69 -14.33 -0.18
CA ASP A 746 9.96 -13.62 -0.02
C ASP A 746 11.04 -14.35 -0.83
N MET A 747 11.37 -13.82 -2.02
CA MET A 747 12.25 -14.52 -2.94
C MET A 747 13.67 -14.75 -2.40
N ASP A 748 14.15 -13.90 -1.48
CA ASP A 748 15.46 -14.11 -0.87
C ASP A 748 15.45 -15.33 0.04
N LYS A 749 14.37 -15.49 0.82
CA LYS A 749 14.16 -16.66 1.68
C LYS A 749 13.85 -17.92 0.88
N VAL A 750 13.07 -17.80 -0.19
CA VAL A 750 12.81 -18.91 -1.10
C VAL A 750 14.13 -19.40 -1.69
N TYR A 751 14.93 -18.49 -2.25
CA TYR A 751 16.24 -18.84 -2.78
C TYR A 751 17.11 -19.52 -1.71
N ALA A 752 17.32 -18.87 -0.57
CA ALA A 752 18.21 -19.35 0.48
C ALA A 752 17.82 -20.74 1.03
N ASN A 753 16.52 -21.03 1.14
CA ASN A 753 16.05 -22.27 1.76
C ASN A 753 15.75 -23.40 0.77
N GLN A 754 15.36 -23.07 -0.46
CA GLN A 754 14.84 -24.05 -1.43
C GLN A 754 15.79 -24.32 -2.58
N ILE A 755 16.56 -23.32 -3.02
CA ILE A 755 17.36 -23.34 -4.26
C ILE A 755 18.86 -23.31 -3.98
N ALA A 756 19.33 -22.37 -3.16
CA ALA A 756 20.74 -22.21 -2.81
C ALA A 756 21.39 -23.51 -2.29
N PRO A 757 20.72 -24.35 -1.45
CA PRO A 757 21.31 -25.61 -1.00
C PRO A 757 21.61 -26.62 -2.13
N ILE A 758 21.01 -26.43 -3.31
CA ILE A 758 21.21 -27.23 -4.51
C ILE A 758 22.23 -26.54 -5.43
N LEU A 759 21.96 -25.28 -5.80
CA LEU A 759 22.72 -24.56 -6.81
C LEU A 759 24.11 -24.13 -6.33
N GLU A 760 24.25 -23.79 -5.06
CA GLU A 760 25.52 -23.42 -4.42
C GLU A 760 26.21 -24.62 -3.75
N HIS A 761 25.69 -25.84 -3.96
CA HIS A 761 26.29 -27.05 -3.41
C HIS A 761 27.70 -27.24 -3.99
N ALA A 762 28.70 -27.53 -3.13
CA ALA A 762 30.11 -27.62 -3.54
C ALA A 762 30.40 -28.70 -4.61
N ASP A 763 29.52 -29.70 -4.71
CA ASP A 763 29.58 -30.78 -5.69
C ASP A 763 28.70 -30.55 -6.94
N TYR A 764 28.00 -29.41 -7.04
CA TYR A 764 27.16 -29.09 -8.18
C TYR A 764 27.99 -29.00 -9.48
N ASN A 765 27.52 -29.64 -10.55
CA ASN A 765 28.10 -29.52 -11.89
C ASN A 765 27.81 -28.11 -12.45
N PRO A 766 28.81 -27.22 -12.57
CA PRO A 766 28.57 -25.84 -13.02
C PRO A 766 28.11 -25.75 -14.49
N GLU A 767 28.36 -26.79 -15.29
CA GLU A 767 27.88 -26.89 -16.67
C GLU A 767 26.42 -27.33 -16.77
N ALA A 768 25.82 -27.82 -15.67
CA ALA A 768 24.43 -28.24 -15.64
C ALA A 768 23.50 -27.05 -15.37
N SER A 769 22.40 -26.95 -16.14
CA SER A 769 21.37 -25.94 -15.86
C SER A 769 20.52 -26.32 -14.64
N PHE A 770 20.19 -25.33 -13.83
CA PHE A 770 19.14 -25.46 -12.81
C PHE A 770 17.82 -24.88 -13.33
N GLU A 771 16.73 -25.60 -13.10
CA GLU A 771 15.44 -25.36 -13.75
C GLU A 771 14.24 -25.60 -12.81
N ILE A 772 13.07 -25.06 -13.16
CA ILE A 772 11.81 -25.29 -12.44
C ILE A 772 10.86 -26.04 -13.38
N HIS A 773 10.77 -27.36 -13.23
CA HIS A 773 9.99 -28.19 -14.15
C HIS A 773 8.50 -28.24 -13.83
N GLU A 774 8.08 -27.74 -12.68
CA GLU A 774 6.67 -27.52 -12.38
C GLU A 774 6.50 -26.24 -11.57
N TYR A 775 5.75 -25.28 -12.12
CA TYR A 775 5.42 -24.03 -11.46
C TYR A 775 3.91 -23.77 -11.48
N LYS A 776 3.36 -23.44 -10.31
CA LYS A 776 2.08 -22.72 -10.22
C LYS A 776 1.98 -21.93 -8.92
N PHE A 777 1.55 -20.67 -9.02
CA PHE A 777 1.20 -19.88 -7.84
C PHE A 777 -0.24 -20.20 -7.39
N ILE A 778 -0.37 -20.70 -6.17
CA ILE A 778 -1.59 -21.36 -5.70
C ILE A 778 -2.19 -20.72 -4.45
N VAL A 779 -3.51 -20.95 -4.33
CA VAL A 779 -4.34 -20.65 -3.17
C VAL A 779 -4.45 -21.86 -2.25
N LYS A 780 -4.49 -23.07 -2.82
CA LYS A 780 -4.50 -24.34 -2.10
C LYS A 780 -4.14 -25.50 -3.02
N MET A 781 -3.47 -26.51 -2.46
CA MET A 781 -3.22 -27.79 -3.12
C MET A 781 -4.44 -28.70 -2.96
N LYS A 782 -4.78 -29.51 -3.98
CA LYS A 782 -5.83 -30.56 -3.91
C LYS A 782 -5.16 -31.95 -3.88
N ARG A 783 -5.93 -33.01 -3.65
CA ARG A 783 -5.43 -34.40 -3.76
C ARG A 783 -4.86 -34.69 -5.15
N ALA A 784 -5.51 -34.14 -6.19
CA ALA A 784 -5.01 -34.08 -7.55
C ALA A 784 -5.27 -32.66 -8.10
N GLY A 785 -4.21 -31.96 -8.48
CA GLY A 785 -4.27 -30.58 -8.97
C GLY A 785 -4.27 -29.52 -7.86
N PHE A 786 -4.65 -28.29 -8.21
CA PHE A 786 -4.55 -27.13 -7.32
C PHE A 786 -5.65 -26.09 -7.61
N VAL A 787 -5.74 -25.06 -6.77
CA VAL A 787 -6.47 -23.81 -7.05
C VAL A 787 -5.45 -22.71 -7.29
N SER A 788 -5.45 -22.11 -8.49
CA SER A 788 -4.51 -21.05 -8.87
C SER A 788 -4.91 -19.69 -8.30
N VAL A 789 -3.91 -18.82 -8.11
CA VAL A 789 -4.10 -17.38 -7.96
C VAL A 789 -4.36 -16.78 -9.35
N ALA A 790 -5.54 -16.17 -9.54
CA ALA A 790 -6.00 -15.67 -10.85
C ALA A 790 -6.11 -14.15 -10.94
N THR A 791 -5.70 -13.44 -9.89
CA THR A 791 -5.66 -11.97 -9.86
C THR A 791 -4.27 -11.44 -10.22
N SER A 792 -4.14 -10.11 -10.35
CA SER A 792 -2.85 -9.43 -10.60
C SER A 792 -1.77 -9.67 -9.55
N HIS A 793 -2.12 -10.28 -8.41
CA HIS A 793 -1.16 -10.80 -7.44
C HIS A 793 -0.18 -11.78 -8.09
N ASN A 794 -0.68 -12.64 -8.99
CA ASN A 794 0.14 -13.57 -9.71
C ASN A 794 1.05 -12.87 -10.72
N SER A 795 0.58 -11.83 -11.41
CA SER A 795 1.44 -10.99 -12.28
C SER A 795 2.62 -10.39 -11.50
N ALA A 796 2.35 -9.74 -10.36
CA ALA A 796 3.39 -9.13 -9.53
C ALA A 796 4.35 -10.16 -8.90
N PHE A 797 3.82 -11.28 -8.40
CA PHE A 797 4.64 -12.37 -7.87
C PHE A 797 5.53 -12.98 -8.97
N PHE A 798 4.98 -13.16 -10.16
CA PHE A 798 5.70 -13.73 -11.29
C PHE A 798 6.85 -12.82 -11.75
N ALA A 799 6.64 -11.51 -11.81
CA ALA A 799 7.73 -10.55 -12.07
C ALA A 799 8.86 -10.66 -11.03
N MET A 800 8.49 -10.80 -9.75
CA MET A 800 9.44 -11.00 -8.65
C MET A 800 10.22 -12.31 -8.80
N LEU A 801 9.55 -13.41 -9.16
CA LEU A 801 10.19 -14.69 -9.47
C LEU A 801 11.15 -14.57 -10.66
N SER A 802 10.73 -13.92 -11.76
CA SER A 802 11.56 -13.71 -12.95
C SER A 802 12.84 -12.93 -12.63
N LYS A 803 12.77 -11.93 -11.74
CA LYS A 803 13.97 -11.21 -11.29
C LYS A 803 14.96 -12.12 -10.56
N MET A 804 14.48 -12.93 -9.62
CA MET A 804 15.32 -13.91 -8.91
C MET A 804 15.98 -14.88 -9.89
N MET A 805 15.22 -15.38 -10.87
CA MET A 805 15.72 -16.31 -11.87
C MET A 805 16.81 -15.72 -12.76
N LEU A 806 16.62 -14.48 -13.22
CA LEU A 806 17.63 -13.74 -13.99
C LEU A 806 18.93 -13.63 -13.20
N LYS A 807 18.83 -13.16 -11.95
CA LYS A 807 19.98 -12.98 -11.05
C LYS A 807 20.75 -14.28 -10.80
N GLN A 808 20.02 -15.40 -10.69
CA GLN A 808 20.58 -16.69 -10.31
C GLN A 808 20.80 -17.64 -11.49
N ASN A 809 20.66 -17.15 -12.72
CA ASN A 809 20.89 -17.90 -13.96
C ASN A 809 20.04 -19.19 -14.11
N ILE A 810 18.81 -19.20 -13.62
CA ILE A 810 17.89 -20.37 -13.68
C ILE A 810 17.25 -20.46 -15.06
N LYS A 811 17.45 -21.51 -15.86
CA LYS A 811 17.23 -21.45 -17.31
C LYS A 811 15.80 -21.67 -17.81
N GLU A 812 15.02 -22.55 -17.19
CA GLU A 812 13.72 -22.98 -17.72
C GLU A 812 12.64 -23.07 -16.64
N VAL A 813 11.40 -22.70 -16.98
CA VAL A 813 10.20 -22.89 -16.13
C VAL A 813 9.08 -23.55 -16.91
N PHE A 814 8.61 -24.72 -16.47
CA PHE A 814 7.42 -25.33 -17.05
C PHE A 814 6.21 -25.10 -16.16
N GLN A 815 5.14 -24.59 -16.77
CA GLN A 815 3.94 -24.16 -16.06
C GLN A 815 2.79 -25.14 -16.26
N TRP A 816 1.86 -25.16 -15.31
CA TRP A 816 0.62 -25.91 -15.47
C TRP A 816 -0.51 -25.09 -16.11
N GLY A 817 -1.06 -25.62 -17.21
CA GLY A 817 -2.38 -25.27 -17.75
C GLY A 817 -2.55 -23.80 -18.12
N ASN A 818 -1.74 -23.29 -19.05
CA ASN A 818 -1.67 -21.85 -19.31
C ASN A 818 -2.77 -21.28 -20.21
N MET A 819 -3.55 -22.10 -20.93
CA MET A 819 -4.67 -21.60 -21.73
C MET A 819 -5.72 -22.69 -22.04
N ARG A 820 -7.01 -22.32 -21.87
CA ARG A 820 -8.16 -22.96 -22.53
C ARG A 820 -8.86 -21.88 -23.34
N ASP A 821 -9.06 -22.12 -24.63
CA ASP A 821 -9.88 -21.30 -25.54
C ASP A 821 -9.52 -19.79 -25.61
N GLY A 822 -8.24 -19.44 -25.50
CA GLY A 822 -7.79 -18.05 -25.66
C GLY A 822 -8.08 -17.12 -24.47
N SER A 823 -8.40 -17.67 -23.30
CA SER A 823 -8.54 -16.90 -22.06
C SER A 823 -7.20 -16.79 -21.32
N TYR A 824 -6.73 -15.55 -21.13
CA TYR A 824 -5.41 -15.23 -20.58
C TYR A 824 -5.35 -15.40 -19.05
N SER A 825 -4.23 -15.96 -18.57
CA SER A 825 -3.87 -16.02 -17.15
C SER A 825 -3.01 -14.80 -16.74
N PRO A 826 -3.02 -14.36 -15.47
CA PRO A 826 -2.26 -13.19 -15.03
C PRO A 826 -0.76 -13.27 -15.29
N GLU A 827 -0.18 -14.47 -15.23
CA GLU A 827 1.23 -14.73 -15.54
C GLU A 827 1.56 -14.47 -17.02
N ALA A 828 0.62 -14.75 -17.94
CA ALA A 828 0.85 -14.60 -19.38
C ALA A 828 1.10 -13.15 -19.79
N MET A 829 0.41 -12.17 -19.16
CA MET A 829 0.67 -10.75 -19.46
C MET A 829 2.04 -10.29 -19.00
N THR A 830 2.54 -10.83 -17.88
CA THR A 830 3.91 -10.54 -17.42
C THR A 830 4.94 -11.20 -18.32
N GLN A 831 4.65 -12.41 -18.83
CA GLN A 831 5.48 -13.06 -19.85
C GLN A 831 5.53 -12.26 -21.15
N LEU A 832 4.41 -11.74 -21.63
CA LEU A 832 4.36 -10.86 -22.80
C LEU A 832 5.25 -9.62 -22.60
N ALA A 833 5.21 -9.03 -21.40
CA ALA A 833 6.06 -7.90 -21.05
C ALA A 833 7.54 -8.25 -21.04
N LEU A 834 7.94 -9.40 -20.47
CA LEU A 834 9.32 -9.87 -20.49
C LEU A 834 9.79 -10.28 -21.89
N HIS A 835 8.89 -10.85 -22.70
CA HIS A 835 9.19 -11.32 -24.06
C HIS A 835 9.72 -10.19 -24.94
N SER A 836 9.12 -8.99 -24.86
CA SER A 836 9.61 -7.86 -25.66
C SER A 836 10.90 -7.23 -25.12
N MET A 837 11.54 -7.81 -24.11
CA MET A 837 12.87 -7.45 -23.58
C MET A 837 13.92 -8.54 -23.87
N LEU A 838 13.58 -9.61 -24.58
CA LEU A 838 14.51 -10.70 -24.88
C LEU A 838 15.76 -10.20 -25.61
N GLY A 839 16.93 -10.62 -25.11
CA GLY A 839 18.22 -10.20 -25.63
C GLY A 839 18.72 -8.85 -25.11
N ASN A 840 17.91 -8.09 -24.37
CA ASN A 840 18.38 -6.89 -23.66
C ASN A 840 19.41 -7.29 -22.60
N THR A 841 20.39 -6.43 -22.32
CA THR A 841 21.33 -6.63 -21.21
C THR A 841 20.69 -6.16 -19.91
N VAL A 842 20.58 -7.05 -18.93
CA VAL A 842 19.98 -6.79 -17.61
C VAL A 842 21.03 -6.32 -16.61
N PHE A 843 20.62 -5.40 -15.74
CA PHE A 843 21.45 -4.81 -14.68
C PHE A 843 20.77 -4.93 -13.32
N GLU A 844 21.57 -5.04 -12.26
CA GLU A 844 21.15 -4.90 -10.88
C GLU A 844 20.66 -3.48 -10.58
N ASN A 845 19.74 -3.34 -9.63
CA ASN A 845 19.25 -2.06 -9.16
C ASN A 845 19.22 -2.01 -7.63
N ALA A 846 19.32 -0.78 -7.10
CA ALA A 846 19.19 -0.48 -5.69
C ALA A 846 17.82 0.14 -5.38
N THR A 847 17.44 0.07 -4.11
CA THR A 847 16.21 0.66 -3.56
C THR A 847 16.57 1.43 -2.29
N THR A 848 16.17 2.70 -2.15
CA THR A 848 16.72 3.59 -1.11
C THR A 848 15.71 4.15 -0.09
N SER A 849 14.47 3.67 0.00
CA SER A 849 13.49 4.21 0.96
C SER A 849 12.86 3.20 1.93
N ASP A 850 12.54 3.70 3.13
CA ASP A 850 11.54 3.09 4.00
C ASP A 850 10.16 3.28 3.36
N ARG A 851 9.53 2.13 3.07
CA ARG A 851 8.27 2.01 2.35
C ARG A 851 7.15 2.68 3.13
N THR A 852 6.24 3.37 2.44
CA THR A 852 5.07 4.00 3.08
C THR A 852 4.04 2.98 3.52
N VAL A 853 4.00 1.83 2.82
CA VAL A 853 3.07 0.74 3.08
C VAL A 853 3.83 -0.47 3.60
N GLN A 854 3.53 -0.86 4.84
CA GLN A 854 4.15 -2.02 5.46
C GLN A 854 3.90 -3.30 4.63
N GLY A 855 4.98 -4.03 4.33
CA GLY A 855 4.91 -5.31 3.61
C GLY A 855 4.91 -5.21 2.10
N ASN A 856 4.77 -4.02 1.49
CA ASN A 856 5.00 -3.86 0.06
C ASN A 856 6.46 -4.22 -0.26
N ARG A 857 6.71 -4.83 -1.40
CA ARG A 857 8.01 -5.11 -1.99
C ARG A 857 7.95 -4.58 -3.40
N ILE A 858 8.48 -3.39 -3.58
CA ILE A 858 8.59 -2.74 -4.88
C ILE A 858 10.04 -2.86 -5.34
N ASP A 859 10.20 -3.30 -6.57
CA ASP A 859 11.49 -3.51 -7.20
C ASP A 859 11.31 -3.58 -8.73
N GLY A 860 12.37 -3.81 -9.50
CA GLY A 860 12.26 -3.94 -10.96
C GLY A 860 13.40 -4.70 -11.64
N ILE A 861 13.19 -5.02 -12.90
CA ILE A 861 14.17 -5.56 -13.85
C ILE A 861 14.54 -4.43 -14.81
N PHE A 862 15.79 -3.99 -14.75
CA PHE A 862 16.30 -2.89 -15.57
C PHE A 862 17.16 -3.45 -16.69
N SER A 863 16.94 -2.98 -17.92
CA SER A 863 17.66 -3.52 -19.06
C SER A 863 17.91 -2.49 -20.17
N VAL A 864 19.02 -2.68 -20.88
CA VAL A 864 19.41 -1.87 -22.04
C VAL A 864 19.23 -2.69 -23.30
N ARG A 865 18.64 -2.08 -24.33
CA ARG A 865 18.47 -2.70 -25.65
C ARG A 865 19.81 -2.86 -26.36
N LYS A 866 19.88 -3.78 -27.32
CA LYS A 866 21.07 -3.90 -28.18
C LYS A 866 21.32 -2.56 -28.89
N GLU A 867 22.60 -2.21 -29.09
CA GLU A 867 23.04 -1.10 -29.94
C GLU A 867 22.52 0.31 -29.54
N GLY A 868 22.26 0.57 -28.26
CA GLY A 868 21.99 1.92 -27.76
C GLY A 868 20.61 2.49 -28.13
N GLU A 869 19.68 1.64 -28.57
CA GLU A 869 18.30 1.99 -28.98
C GLU A 869 17.36 2.39 -27.84
N GLY A 870 17.86 2.49 -26.61
CA GLY A 870 17.09 2.85 -25.42
C GLY A 870 17.14 1.78 -24.33
N MET A 871 16.14 1.78 -23.47
CA MET A 871 16.07 0.92 -22.28
C MET A 871 14.63 0.49 -22.00
N ASP A 872 14.51 -0.67 -21.35
CA ASP A 872 13.24 -1.18 -20.85
C ASP A 872 13.37 -1.45 -19.35
N VAL A 873 12.34 -1.05 -18.59
CA VAL A 873 12.23 -1.32 -17.15
C VAL A 873 10.93 -2.04 -16.88
N LEU A 874 10.98 -3.16 -16.16
CA LEU A 874 9.80 -3.85 -15.66
C LEU A 874 9.76 -3.77 -14.14
N THR A 875 8.95 -2.88 -13.59
CA THR A 875 8.77 -2.72 -12.15
C THR A 875 7.60 -3.56 -11.67
N PHE A 876 7.63 -3.95 -10.39
CA PHE A 876 6.54 -4.66 -9.74
C PHE A 876 6.37 -4.20 -8.30
N ASN A 877 5.14 -4.34 -7.78
CA ASN A 877 4.82 -4.12 -6.37
C ASN A 877 4.04 -5.31 -5.83
N PHE A 878 4.57 -6.03 -4.84
CA PHE A 878 3.90 -7.15 -4.20
C PHE A 878 3.83 -6.95 -2.68
N ASN A 879 2.66 -7.16 -2.04
CA ASN A 879 2.56 -7.13 -0.58
C ASN A 879 2.46 -8.54 0.00
N ASN A 880 3.42 -8.93 0.84
CA ASN A 880 3.45 -10.25 1.47
C ASN A 880 2.74 -10.34 2.83
N LYS A 881 2.22 -9.22 3.35
CA LYS A 881 1.48 -9.15 4.63
C LYS A 881 -0.03 -8.94 4.44
N ASN A 882 -0.43 -8.30 3.35
CA ASN A 882 -1.82 -7.94 3.08
C ASN A 882 -2.16 -8.16 1.60
N VAL A 883 -3.03 -9.14 1.33
CA VAL A 883 -3.51 -9.52 -0.02
C VAL A 883 -4.66 -8.66 -0.54
N SER A 884 -4.96 -7.53 0.11
CA SER A 884 -5.94 -6.55 -0.36
C SER A 884 -5.27 -5.49 -1.22
N TYR A 885 -5.96 -4.95 -2.21
CA TYR A 885 -5.43 -3.83 -3.01
C TYR A 885 -5.27 -2.57 -2.16
N LEU A 886 -4.03 -2.09 -2.05
CA LEU A 886 -3.62 -0.92 -1.28
C LEU A 886 -3.42 0.31 -2.19
N LYS A 887 -3.25 1.48 -1.56
CA LYS A 887 -3.03 2.73 -2.30
C LYS A 887 -1.70 2.69 -3.05
N PRO A 888 -1.60 3.32 -4.24
CA PRO A 888 -0.35 3.45 -4.96
C PRO A 888 0.73 4.19 -4.16
N GLU A 889 1.97 3.73 -4.26
CA GLU A 889 3.14 4.39 -3.68
C GLU A 889 3.85 5.25 -4.75
N PRO A 890 4.38 6.42 -4.39
CA PRO A 890 5.28 7.19 -5.26
C PRO A 890 6.56 6.42 -5.58
N LEU A 891 6.93 6.43 -6.85
CA LEU A 891 8.09 5.72 -7.39
C LEU A 891 8.91 6.65 -8.32
N THR A 892 10.18 6.85 -8.00
CA THR A 892 11.19 7.37 -8.92
C THR A 892 11.95 6.21 -9.55
N LEU A 893 12.12 6.26 -10.86
CA LEU A 893 13.15 5.51 -11.58
C LEU A 893 14.32 6.45 -11.85
N ALA A 894 15.51 6.10 -11.34
CA ALA A 894 16.73 6.87 -11.55
C ALA A 894 17.76 5.99 -12.27
N MET A 895 17.98 6.24 -13.56
CA MET A 895 18.83 5.40 -14.39
C MET A 895 20.01 6.21 -14.91
N LYS A 896 21.23 5.87 -14.48
CA LYS A 896 22.44 6.51 -14.98
C LYS A 896 22.81 5.95 -16.34
N VAL A 897 23.12 6.84 -17.29
CA VAL A 897 23.32 6.52 -18.71
C VAL A 897 24.57 7.19 -19.27
N ASP A 898 25.14 6.57 -20.30
CA ASP A 898 26.25 7.14 -21.07
C ASP A 898 25.75 8.11 -22.16
N LYS A 899 25.11 9.20 -21.70
CA LYS A 899 24.64 10.32 -22.52
C LYS A 899 24.93 11.63 -21.81
N PRO A 900 25.26 12.73 -22.54
CA PRO A 900 25.42 14.05 -21.93
C PRO A 900 24.14 14.55 -21.26
N ALA A 901 24.27 15.38 -20.22
CA ALA A 901 23.13 16.06 -19.60
C ALA A 901 22.34 16.91 -20.60
N GLY A 902 21.01 16.92 -20.47
CA GLY A 902 20.10 17.60 -21.39
C GLY A 902 19.75 16.81 -22.65
N THR A 903 20.25 15.57 -22.80
CA THR A 903 19.86 14.67 -23.89
C THR A 903 18.36 14.39 -23.79
N ARG A 904 17.64 14.54 -24.91
CA ARG A 904 16.20 14.26 -24.95
C ARG A 904 15.97 12.75 -24.88
N PHE A 905 14.84 12.39 -24.29
CA PHE A 905 14.30 11.04 -24.35
C PHE A 905 12.79 11.09 -24.37
N GLN A 906 12.16 10.03 -24.83
CA GLN A 906 10.74 9.79 -24.68
C GLN A 906 10.52 8.49 -23.92
N TYR A 907 9.45 8.42 -23.12
CA TYR A 907 9.07 7.19 -22.45
C TYR A 907 7.56 6.95 -22.50
N ARG A 908 7.15 5.69 -22.38
CA ARG A 908 5.75 5.30 -22.18
C ARG A 908 5.67 4.12 -21.23
N VAL A 909 4.52 3.91 -20.62
CA VAL A 909 4.30 2.86 -19.62
C VAL A 909 3.09 1.99 -19.97
N ALA A 910 3.23 0.69 -19.86
CA ALA A 910 2.13 -0.26 -19.85
C ALA A 910 1.92 -0.80 -18.43
N GLN A 911 0.67 -0.91 -18.00
CA GLN A 911 0.32 -1.37 -16.65
C GLN A 911 -0.43 -2.70 -16.70
N ILE A 912 -0.03 -3.63 -15.83
CA ILE A 912 -0.68 -4.93 -15.63
C ILE A 912 -1.15 -4.99 -14.18
N ASP A 913 -2.45 -4.88 -13.96
CA ASP A 913 -3.06 -4.77 -12.64
C ASP A 913 -4.51 -5.33 -12.59
N ARG A 914 -5.24 -5.02 -11.52
CA ARG A 914 -6.65 -5.42 -11.33
C ARG A 914 -7.62 -4.88 -12.38
N TYR A 915 -7.28 -3.80 -13.08
CA TYR A 915 -8.10 -3.18 -14.11
C TYR A 915 -7.78 -3.75 -15.49
N THR A 916 -6.60 -4.33 -15.68
CA THR A 916 -6.26 -5.08 -16.89
C THR A 916 -6.41 -6.59 -16.74
N ASN A 917 -6.96 -7.09 -15.63
CA ASN A 917 -7.25 -8.51 -15.44
C ASN A 917 -8.72 -8.81 -15.75
N ILE A 918 -8.98 -9.67 -16.73
CA ILE A 918 -10.34 -9.97 -17.23
C ILE A 918 -11.26 -10.53 -16.14
N GLU A 919 -10.78 -11.49 -15.33
CA GLU A 919 -11.59 -12.05 -14.25
C GLU A 919 -11.94 -10.98 -13.21
N GLN A 920 -11.01 -10.09 -12.89
CA GLN A 920 -11.24 -8.98 -11.95
C GLN A 920 -12.14 -7.89 -12.52
N GLN A 921 -12.05 -7.59 -13.82
CA GLN A 921 -13.01 -6.73 -14.52
C GLN A 921 -14.42 -7.33 -14.44
N PHE A 922 -14.56 -8.64 -14.65
CA PHE A 922 -15.83 -9.34 -14.46
C PHE A 922 -16.37 -9.20 -13.03
N PHE A 923 -15.54 -9.42 -12.01
CA PHE A 923 -15.96 -9.21 -10.62
C PHE A 923 -16.44 -7.77 -10.34
N ASN A 924 -15.87 -6.76 -11.01
CA ASN A 924 -16.30 -5.37 -10.87
C ASN A 924 -17.62 -5.08 -11.61
N ASP A 925 -17.78 -5.63 -12.82
CA ASP A 925 -18.98 -5.43 -13.67
C ASP A 925 -20.22 -6.15 -13.12
N PHE A 926 -20.04 -7.23 -12.36
CA PHE A 926 -21.11 -8.09 -11.88
C PHE A 926 -21.08 -8.21 -10.34
N PRO A 927 -21.74 -7.30 -9.60
CA PRO A 927 -21.73 -7.30 -8.12
C PRO A 927 -22.15 -8.62 -7.47
N LYS A 928 -23.03 -9.40 -8.10
CA LYS A 928 -23.41 -10.75 -7.62
C LYS A 928 -22.22 -11.71 -7.53
N ALA A 929 -21.18 -11.53 -8.33
CA ALA A 929 -19.95 -12.32 -8.28
C ALA A 929 -19.11 -12.06 -7.00
N MET A 930 -19.40 -10.96 -6.28
CA MET A 930 -18.74 -10.61 -5.02
C MET A 930 -19.57 -11.00 -3.78
N ILE A 931 -20.84 -11.35 -3.96
CA ILE A 931 -21.75 -11.73 -2.87
C ILE A 931 -21.72 -13.25 -2.71
N VAL A 932 -21.65 -13.74 -1.46
CA VAL A 932 -21.66 -15.17 -1.18
C VAL A 932 -23.02 -15.82 -1.51
N GLU A 933 -23.02 -17.09 -1.92
CA GLU A 933 -24.23 -17.83 -2.30
C GLU A 933 -25.34 -17.76 -1.26
N SER A 934 -25.00 -17.86 0.03
CA SER A 934 -25.95 -17.77 1.14
C SER A 934 -26.63 -16.39 1.28
N GLN A 935 -26.13 -15.37 0.59
CA GLN A 935 -26.67 -14.02 0.54
C GLN A 935 -27.28 -13.69 -0.83
N GLY A 936 -27.53 -14.70 -1.67
CA GLY A 936 -28.14 -14.54 -3.00
C GLY A 936 -27.15 -14.12 -4.11
N GLY A 937 -25.84 -14.27 -3.87
CA GLY A 937 -24.80 -14.06 -4.86
C GLY A 937 -24.31 -15.34 -5.55
N TRP A 938 -23.19 -15.24 -6.28
CA TRP A 938 -22.59 -16.35 -7.01
C TRP A 938 -21.29 -16.87 -6.40
N ARG A 939 -20.76 -16.20 -5.38
CA ARG A 939 -19.46 -16.53 -4.80
C ARG A 939 -19.57 -17.69 -3.83
N LYS A 940 -18.74 -18.72 -4.00
CA LYS A 940 -18.64 -19.83 -3.06
C LYS A 940 -18.13 -19.34 -1.71
N ALA A 941 -18.68 -19.86 -0.63
CA ALA A 941 -18.34 -19.42 0.73
C ALA A 941 -16.87 -19.69 1.09
N ASP A 942 -16.26 -20.76 0.58
CA ASP A 942 -14.86 -21.14 0.84
C ASP A 942 -13.87 -20.56 -0.20
N ALA A 943 -14.33 -19.70 -1.11
CA ALA A 943 -13.48 -19.17 -2.16
C ALA A 943 -12.55 -18.06 -1.66
N HIS A 944 -11.24 -18.30 -1.76
CA HIS A 944 -10.24 -17.28 -1.51
C HIS A 944 -10.43 -16.05 -2.43
N PRO A 945 -10.19 -14.81 -1.96
CA PRO A 945 -10.35 -13.58 -2.75
C PRO A 945 -9.60 -13.57 -4.09
N THR A 946 -8.50 -14.31 -4.19
CA THR A 946 -7.65 -14.37 -5.38
C THR A 946 -7.84 -15.61 -6.25
N ALA A 947 -8.77 -16.50 -5.90
CA ALA A 947 -9.04 -17.72 -6.67
C ALA A 947 -9.69 -17.39 -8.03
N SER A 948 -9.43 -18.24 -9.04
CA SER A 948 -10.04 -18.08 -10.36
C SER A 948 -11.56 -18.17 -10.34
N VAL A 949 -12.24 -17.52 -11.30
CA VAL A 949 -13.70 -17.57 -11.48
C VAL A 949 -14.23 -19.00 -11.41
N HIS A 950 -13.56 -19.95 -12.08
CA HIS A 950 -13.94 -21.37 -12.06
C HIS A 950 -13.97 -21.97 -10.64
N ASN A 951 -13.02 -21.59 -9.78
CA ASN A 951 -12.97 -22.06 -8.40
C ASN A 951 -13.73 -21.14 -7.43
N ALA A 952 -13.98 -19.88 -7.80
CA ALA A 952 -14.56 -18.87 -6.93
C ALA A 952 -16.09 -18.77 -7.03
N LEU A 953 -16.66 -19.08 -8.20
CA LEU A 953 -18.10 -18.94 -8.46
C LEU A 953 -18.81 -20.30 -8.57
N ASN A 954 -20.11 -20.30 -8.28
CA ASN A 954 -21.03 -21.39 -8.62
C ASN A 954 -21.28 -21.50 -10.14
N GLU A 955 -22.08 -22.49 -10.54
CA GLU A 955 -22.36 -22.77 -11.97
C GLU A 955 -23.04 -21.58 -12.68
N GLU A 956 -23.94 -20.87 -12.00
CA GLU A 956 -24.62 -19.70 -12.56
C GLU A 956 -23.61 -18.58 -12.86
N GLY A 957 -22.81 -18.17 -11.87
CA GLY A 957 -21.79 -17.14 -12.05
C GLY A 957 -20.75 -17.53 -13.10
N GLN A 958 -20.36 -18.81 -13.15
CA GLN A 958 -19.48 -19.32 -14.21
C GLN A 958 -20.15 -19.19 -15.59
N SER A 959 -21.42 -19.57 -15.75
CA SER A 959 -22.12 -19.43 -17.02
C SER A 959 -22.18 -17.97 -17.48
N VAL A 960 -22.45 -17.04 -16.56
CA VAL A 960 -22.45 -15.60 -16.85
C VAL A 960 -21.06 -15.12 -17.27
N PHE A 961 -20.00 -15.55 -16.59
CA PHE A 961 -18.63 -15.24 -17.00
C PHE A 961 -18.35 -15.72 -18.42
N HIS A 962 -18.63 -16.99 -18.74
CA HIS A 962 -18.37 -17.54 -20.08
C HIS A 962 -19.11 -16.78 -21.19
N LYS A 963 -20.35 -16.32 -20.94
CA LYS A 963 -21.12 -15.53 -21.90
C LYS A 963 -20.60 -14.11 -22.11
N ASN A 964 -19.94 -13.54 -21.11
CA ASN A 964 -19.51 -12.13 -21.12
C ASN A 964 -18.01 -11.95 -21.31
N ARG A 965 -17.19 -13.02 -21.22
CA ARG A 965 -15.72 -12.91 -21.23
C ARG A 965 -15.19 -12.20 -22.48
N ASP A 966 -15.82 -12.39 -23.64
CA ASP A 966 -15.38 -11.81 -24.91
C ASP A 966 -15.54 -10.27 -24.94
N LYS A 967 -16.39 -9.69 -24.07
CA LYS A 967 -16.53 -8.24 -23.88
C LYS A 967 -15.22 -7.57 -23.47
N TYR A 968 -14.38 -8.29 -22.74
CA TYR A 968 -13.11 -7.78 -22.22
C TYR A 968 -11.95 -7.88 -23.23
N GLY A 969 -12.24 -8.44 -24.43
CA GLY A 969 -11.26 -8.63 -25.50
C GLY A 969 -10.30 -9.79 -25.27
N LYS A 970 -9.48 -10.06 -26.28
CA LYS A 970 -8.29 -10.91 -26.15
C LYS A 970 -7.11 -10.00 -25.80
N MET A 971 -6.44 -10.24 -24.68
CA MET A 971 -5.26 -9.48 -24.28
C MET A 971 -3.99 -10.13 -24.83
N ASP A 972 -3.72 -9.91 -26.11
CA ASP A 972 -2.48 -10.34 -26.79
C ASP A 972 -1.42 -9.22 -26.90
N SER A 973 -1.73 -8.04 -26.34
CA SER A 973 -0.90 -6.85 -26.42
C SER A 973 -0.91 -6.09 -25.09
N LEU A 974 0.18 -5.36 -24.83
CA LEU A 974 0.26 -4.44 -23.70
C LEU A 974 -0.50 -3.15 -24.03
N ASN A 975 -1.34 -2.69 -23.10
CA ASN A 975 -1.99 -1.40 -23.21
C ASN A 975 -1.02 -0.29 -22.76
N TRP A 976 -0.48 0.45 -23.72
CA TRP A 976 0.53 1.49 -23.48
C TRP A 976 -0.11 2.86 -23.26
N SER A 977 0.50 3.66 -22.39
CA SER A 977 0.25 5.11 -22.32
C SER A 977 0.73 5.83 -23.57
N GLU A 978 0.26 7.07 -23.74
CA GLU A 978 0.90 8.03 -24.65
C GLU A 978 2.37 8.24 -24.29
N TRP A 979 3.18 8.54 -25.29
CA TRP A 979 4.58 8.93 -25.10
C TRP A 979 4.69 10.24 -24.32
N GLN A 980 5.64 10.29 -23.40
CA GLN A 980 6.00 11.45 -22.58
C GLN A 980 7.44 11.85 -22.91
N GLU A 981 7.73 13.15 -22.99
CA GLU A 981 9.07 13.66 -23.29
C GLU A 981 9.82 14.05 -22.00
N GLY A 982 11.13 13.87 -22.00
CA GLY A 982 12.03 14.25 -20.90
C GLY A 982 13.41 14.66 -21.39
N LYS A 983 14.23 15.15 -20.45
CA LYS A 983 15.65 15.42 -20.67
C LYS A 983 16.45 14.83 -19.52
N THR A 984 17.63 14.30 -19.82
CA THR A 984 18.52 13.79 -18.78
C THR A 984 19.05 14.91 -17.88
N GLU A 985 19.26 14.62 -16.60
CA GLU A 985 19.76 15.55 -15.59
C GLU A 985 21.24 15.28 -15.22
N GLY A 986 21.99 16.30 -14.78
CA GLY A 986 23.39 16.16 -14.34
C GLY A 986 24.35 17.20 -14.92
N THR A 987 25.66 17.06 -14.64
CA THR A 987 26.70 18.05 -15.01
C THR A 987 27.88 17.47 -15.81
N SER A 988 27.77 16.24 -16.35
CA SER A 988 28.93 15.51 -16.94
C SER A 988 28.60 14.74 -18.24
N GLN A 989 29.57 13.95 -18.75
CA GLN A 989 29.42 13.02 -19.88
C GLN A 989 28.38 11.91 -19.62
N HIS A 990 28.18 11.53 -18.36
CA HIS A 990 27.10 10.67 -17.91
C HIS A 990 26.01 11.51 -17.25
N SER A 991 24.75 11.11 -17.46
CA SER A 991 23.58 11.80 -16.94
C SER A 991 22.54 10.80 -16.44
N ASP A 992 21.50 11.30 -15.78
CA ASP A 992 20.45 10.48 -15.21
C ASP A 992 19.13 10.67 -15.97
N VAL A 993 18.48 9.56 -16.35
CA VAL A 993 17.07 9.54 -16.74
C VAL A 993 16.25 9.40 -15.46
N ILE A 994 15.45 10.43 -15.17
CA ILE A 994 14.54 10.46 -14.02
C ILE A 994 13.10 10.34 -14.50
N ILE A 995 12.39 9.31 -14.05
CA ILE A 995 10.95 9.11 -14.33
C ILE A 995 10.22 9.00 -12.99
N GLN A 996 9.25 9.88 -12.75
CA GLN A 996 8.40 9.83 -11.58
C GLN A 996 7.05 9.18 -11.92
N SER A 997 6.58 8.29 -11.05
CA SER A 997 5.37 7.50 -11.27
C SER A 997 4.68 7.13 -9.96
N LEU A 998 3.52 6.48 -10.08
CA LEU A 998 2.80 5.84 -8.98
C LEU A 998 2.69 4.36 -9.28
N ILE A 999 3.00 3.50 -8.30
CA ILE A 999 2.89 2.05 -8.45
C ILE A 999 1.86 1.47 -7.47
N PRO A 1000 0.66 1.04 -7.94
CA PRO A 1000 -0.32 0.35 -7.11
C PRO A 1000 0.21 -0.98 -6.57
N SER A 1001 -0.35 -1.48 -5.47
CA SER A 1001 -0.04 -2.84 -4.98
C SER A 1001 -0.50 -3.91 -5.96
N PHE A 1002 0.24 -5.01 -6.07
CA PHE A 1002 -0.05 -6.14 -6.96
C PHE A 1002 -0.14 -5.74 -8.42
N THR A 1003 0.82 -4.90 -8.84
CA THR A 1003 0.91 -4.35 -10.19
C THR A 1003 2.29 -4.63 -10.76
N VAL A 1004 2.35 -4.81 -12.08
CA VAL A 1004 3.56 -4.75 -12.89
C VAL A 1004 3.45 -3.56 -13.83
N GLN A 1005 4.48 -2.72 -13.93
CA GLN A 1005 4.56 -1.64 -14.92
C GLN A 1005 5.76 -1.88 -15.82
N LYS A 1006 5.54 -1.84 -17.13
CA LYS A 1006 6.60 -1.90 -18.12
C LYS A 1006 6.82 -0.52 -18.71
N TYR A 1007 8.01 0.03 -18.52
CA TYR A 1007 8.47 1.26 -19.12
C TYR A 1007 9.30 0.95 -20.36
N GLU A 1008 9.04 1.68 -21.42
CA GLU A 1008 9.88 1.74 -22.60
C GLU A 1008 10.42 3.16 -22.71
N VAL A 1009 11.73 3.31 -22.82
CA VAL A 1009 12.42 4.60 -22.94
C VAL A 1009 13.28 4.58 -24.21
N ARG A 1010 13.17 5.64 -25.01
CA ARG A 1010 13.89 5.84 -26.27
C ARG A 1010 14.54 7.23 -26.29
N TRP A 1011 15.61 7.39 -27.05
CA TRP A 1011 16.34 8.65 -27.19
C TRP A 1011 15.68 9.61 -28.17
#